data_AF-A0A4V1MGR8-F1
#
_entry.id   AF-A0A4V1MGR8-F1
#
_cell.length_a   1.000
_cell.length_b   1.000
_cell.length_c   1.000
_cell.angle_alpha   90.00
_cell.angle_beta   90.00
_cell.angle_gamma   90.00
#
_symmetry.space_group_name_H-M   'P 1'
#
loop_
_entity.id
_entity.type
_entity.pdbx_description
1 polymer ?
#
loop_
_entity_poly.entity_id
_entity_poly.type
_entity_poly.pdbx_seq_one_letter_code
_entity_poly.pdbx_strand_id
1 'polypeptide(L)'
;MRKILFCLMVILVSSNFYSQVNISATAGTATGTYTTLKGAFDAINAGTHQGAISISITANTTETATASLNASGGATSYTSVVIKPAVGVTATISGDIASAPLVRILGSNITLDGSNAASGTTKDLTLTNISVTAPQVLTFIATSAAAANTNIMVKNLNIVNGINTSSAFVMYDGNTTPTGGFFNNVTIQNNSVKKAYMGMYLFAATGAGNGANTLVTGNDLSASGADAIRLGGIYVQGADGVTVSNNTIGNFETANAEIKRGVWLATSTINCSVISNTITNLGYAGTSSGGASGITVTSGNTGASPTANIIVRANTISNFTSSGTGGVFAGIYAGAATSGLIIDNNKINGIKNTNTLGYGAQGIHLASTSLTSNTLVANNIVSGVAGYGYATTGGVNDNGNGLVIVAGGGYKIYYNTVVMDVSQTIAGRPAALNITNGVTGLGGIDVRNNLFVNTQTQAGDKYAIYAGAASTVFSTINFNNFYSSGTNLGYIGGLAKATLADIQAGFGGNVNSLNLLPVFVSATDFHLSATGNAALDNKGTPVAEVTLDAGGTIRNVLTPDLGSFEFTAAILAVNESAKKNSINVYPNPVVDYIYINNDSRIKEVEVYNASGQRILSETINAEKGSVDMRRAPAGVYILKVNAEKGSQSLKIIKR
;
A
#
# COMPACT_ATOMS: atom_id res chain seq x y z
N MET A 1 -72.30 62.46 -7.53
CA MET A 1 -71.98 61.04 -7.23
C MET A 1 -70.52 60.78 -7.60
N ARG A 2 -69.72 60.37 -6.62
CA ARG A 2 -68.33 59.89 -6.78
C ARG A 2 -68.30 58.58 -7.57
N LYS A 3 -67.24 58.33 -8.35
CA LYS A 3 -66.29 57.19 -8.24
C LYS A 3 -65.53 57.00 -9.57
N ILE A 4 -64.26 57.42 -9.61
CA ILE A 4 -63.02 56.61 -9.52
C ILE A 4 -62.60 56.03 -10.88
N LEU A 5 -61.63 56.72 -11.47
CA LEU A 5 -60.75 56.27 -12.54
C LEU A 5 -59.67 55.38 -11.90
N PHE A 6 -59.59 54.12 -12.29
CA PHE A 6 -58.55 53.20 -11.79
C PHE A 6 -57.42 53.11 -12.84
N CYS A 7 -56.32 53.83 -12.59
CA CYS A 7 -55.07 53.64 -13.34
C CYS A 7 -54.43 52.31 -12.93
N LEU A 8 -54.31 51.39 -13.88
CA LEU A 8 -53.51 50.17 -13.73
C LEU A 8 -52.04 50.55 -13.98
N MET A 9 -51.29 50.80 -12.91
CA MET A 9 -49.85 51.05 -12.97
C MET A 9 -49.14 49.69 -13.05
N VAL A 10 -48.61 49.35 -14.23
CA VAL A 10 -47.73 48.19 -14.43
C VAL A 10 -46.40 48.51 -13.75
N ILE A 11 -46.14 47.89 -12.60
CA ILE A 11 -44.82 47.89 -11.97
C ILE A 11 -43.96 46.91 -12.76
N LEU A 12 -43.18 47.44 -13.71
CA LEU A 12 -42.00 46.75 -14.24
C LEU A 12 -40.97 46.65 -13.12
N VAL A 13 -40.97 45.53 -12.39
CA VAL A 13 -39.85 45.18 -11.52
C VAL A 13 -38.68 44.87 -12.44
N SER A 14 -37.76 45.82 -12.61
CA SER A 14 -36.46 45.56 -13.23
C SER A 14 -35.71 44.58 -12.34
N SER A 15 -35.72 43.30 -12.69
CA SER A 15 -34.83 42.31 -12.08
C SER A 15 -33.40 42.72 -12.42
N ASN A 16 -32.66 43.26 -11.46
CA ASN A 16 -31.22 43.47 -11.60
C ASN A 16 -30.57 42.09 -11.76
N PHE A 17 -30.20 41.73 -12.98
CA PHE A 17 -29.34 40.58 -13.23
C PHE A 17 -27.94 40.93 -12.72
N TYR A 18 -27.61 40.49 -11.51
CA TYR A 18 -26.24 40.62 -11.01
C TYR A 18 -25.31 39.80 -11.91
N SER A 19 -24.18 40.37 -12.32
CA SER A 19 -23.12 39.59 -12.94
C SER A 19 -22.55 38.60 -11.92
N GLN A 20 -22.45 37.34 -12.35
CA GLN A 20 -22.02 36.21 -11.52
C GLN A 20 -20.58 35.79 -11.82
N VAL A 21 -19.99 36.34 -12.89
CA VAL A 21 -18.65 36.03 -13.39
C VAL A 21 -17.95 37.32 -13.80
N ASN A 22 -16.87 37.65 -13.11
CA ASN A 22 -16.02 38.81 -13.41
C ASN A 22 -14.74 38.36 -14.12
N ILE A 23 -14.28 39.13 -15.09
CA ILE A 23 -13.00 38.93 -15.79
C ILE A 23 -12.07 40.11 -15.53
N SER A 24 -10.79 39.82 -15.31
CA SER A 24 -9.68 40.75 -15.52
C SER A 24 -8.67 40.17 -16.50
N ALA A 25 -8.20 40.95 -17.46
CA ALA A 25 -7.28 40.55 -18.51
C ALA A 25 -6.15 41.56 -18.69
N THR A 26 -4.96 41.11 -19.10
CA THR A 26 -3.80 42.00 -19.33
C THR A 26 -3.71 42.56 -20.74
N ALA A 27 -4.52 42.07 -21.67
CA ALA A 27 -4.62 42.57 -23.04
C ALA A 27 -6.08 42.46 -23.56
N GLY A 28 -6.37 43.14 -24.67
CA GLY A 28 -7.74 43.32 -25.14
C GLY A 28 -8.55 44.20 -24.17
N THR A 29 -9.83 43.90 -23.98
CA THR A 29 -10.66 44.55 -22.98
C THR A 29 -10.24 44.08 -21.59
N ALA A 30 -9.76 45.00 -20.75
CA ALA A 30 -9.14 44.65 -19.47
C ALA A 30 -10.12 44.07 -18.43
N THR A 31 -11.40 44.41 -18.48
CA THR A 31 -12.41 43.95 -17.51
C THR A 31 -13.72 43.58 -18.20
N GLY A 32 -14.44 42.60 -17.67
CA GLY A 32 -15.74 42.20 -18.19
C GLY A 32 -16.61 41.52 -17.13
N THR A 33 -17.91 41.53 -17.34
CA THR A 33 -18.91 40.96 -16.43
C THR A 33 -19.90 40.12 -17.21
N TYR A 34 -20.12 38.88 -16.78
CA TYR A 34 -20.98 37.90 -17.44
C TYR A 34 -21.94 37.26 -16.45
N THR A 35 -23.02 36.69 -16.96
CA THR A 35 -23.99 35.93 -16.15
C THR A 35 -23.61 34.45 -16.04
N THR A 36 -22.76 33.91 -16.93
CA THR A 36 -22.34 32.51 -16.90
C THR A 36 -20.86 32.36 -17.25
N LEU A 37 -20.27 31.20 -16.91
CA LEU A 37 -18.90 30.88 -17.32
C LEU A 37 -18.83 30.70 -18.84
N LYS A 38 -19.86 30.13 -19.47
CA LYS A 38 -19.93 30.06 -20.93
C LYS A 38 -19.86 31.45 -21.57
N GLY A 39 -20.61 32.44 -21.07
CA GLY A 39 -20.57 33.79 -21.63
C GLY A 39 -19.17 34.42 -21.53
N ALA A 40 -18.48 34.20 -20.41
CA ALA A 40 -17.08 34.58 -20.23
C ALA A 40 -16.16 33.89 -21.26
N PHE A 41 -16.30 32.57 -21.46
CA PHE A 41 -15.52 31.84 -22.45
C PHE A 41 -15.82 32.26 -23.89
N ASP A 42 -17.08 32.50 -24.25
CA ASP A 42 -17.47 32.96 -25.58
C ASP A 42 -16.76 34.29 -25.92
N ALA A 43 -16.68 35.22 -24.95
CA ALA A 43 -15.99 36.49 -25.12
C ALA A 43 -14.47 36.34 -25.27
N ILE A 44 -13.84 35.43 -24.51
CA ILE A 44 -12.42 35.08 -24.66
C ILE A 44 -12.17 34.47 -26.04
N ASN A 45 -13.02 33.53 -26.45
CA ASN A 45 -12.90 32.85 -27.74
C ASN A 45 -13.02 33.83 -28.91
N ALA A 46 -13.84 34.87 -28.77
CA ALA A 46 -14.00 35.96 -29.73
C ALA A 46 -12.85 37.01 -29.69
N GLY A 47 -11.87 36.86 -28.80
CA GLY A 47 -10.73 37.78 -28.68
C GLY A 47 -11.01 39.06 -27.89
N THR A 48 -12.12 39.12 -27.15
CA THR A 48 -12.49 40.29 -26.33
C THR A 48 -11.51 40.47 -25.18
N HIS A 49 -11.16 39.39 -24.49
CA HIS A 49 -10.21 39.37 -23.38
C HIS A 49 -8.98 38.57 -23.81
N GLN A 50 -7.78 39.13 -23.62
CA GLN A 50 -6.53 38.55 -24.11
C GLN A 50 -5.42 38.60 -23.05
N GLY A 51 -4.29 37.94 -23.34
CA GLY A 51 -3.14 37.90 -22.44
C GLY A 51 -3.38 37.00 -21.24
N ALA A 52 -2.94 37.41 -20.05
CA ALA A 52 -3.24 36.68 -18.83
C ALA A 52 -4.64 37.04 -18.35
N ILE A 53 -5.49 36.04 -18.13
CA ILE A 53 -6.91 36.20 -17.81
C ILE A 53 -7.20 35.57 -16.46
N SER A 54 -7.87 36.31 -15.58
CA SER A 54 -8.44 35.80 -14.34
C SER A 54 -9.96 35.91 -14.38
N ILE A 55 -10.63 34.81 -14.13
CA ILE A 55 -12.09 34.65 -14.06
C ILE A 55 -12.46 34.42 -12.60
N SER A 56 -13.21 35.36 -12.03
CA SER A 56 -13.68 35.32 -10.65
C SER A 56 -15.17 34.99 -10.60
N ILE A 57 -15.53 33.88 -9.96
CA ILE A 57 -16.93 33.46 -9.78
C ILE A 57 -17.48 34.12 -8.51
N THR A 58 -18.45 35.02 -8.66
CA THR A 58 -18.99 35.84 -7.57
C THR A 58 -20.31 35.30 -7.01
N ALA A 59 -20.99 34.43 -7.74
CA ALA A 59 -22.22 33.75 -7.32
C ALA A 59 -22.43 32.45 -8.12
N ASN A 60 -23.47 31.68 -7.79
CA ASN A 60 -23.84 30.49 -8.54
C ASN A 60 -24.22 30.83 -9.99
N THR A 61 -23.82 30.00 -10.95
CA THR A 61 -24.25 30.09 -12.36
C THR A 61 -24.96 28.81 -12.80
N THR A 62 -25.75 28.93 -13.86
CA THR A 62 -26.37 27.79 -14.55
C THR A 62 -26.04 27.88 -16.04
N GLU A 63 -25.29 26.91 -16.54
CA GLU A 63 -24.99 26.75 -17.96
C GLU A 63 -26.14 26.00 -18.64
N THR A 64 -26.61 26.52 -19.77
CA THR A 64 -27.63 25.89 -20.63
C THR A 64 -27.03 25.07 -21.77
N ALA A 65 -25.72 25.18 -21.97
CA ALA A 65 -24.92 24.46 -22.94
C ALA A 65 -23.49 24.35 -22.39
N THR A 66 -22.66 23.46 -22.94
CA THR A 66 -21.26 23.35 -22.50
C THR A 66 -20.52 24.68 -22.56
N ALA A 67 -19.92 25.09 -21.44
CA ALA A 67 -18.94 26.16 -21.41
C ALA A 67 -17.62 25.66 -22.03
N SER A 68 -17.32 26.08 -23.27
CA SER A 68 -16.14 25.63 -24.01
C SER A 68 -15.10 26.75 -24.15
N LEU A 69 -13.87 26.52 -23.67
CA LEU A 69 -12.72 27.39 -23.88
C LEU A 69 -11.81 26.80 -24.95
N ASN A 70 -11.63 27.53 -26.06
CA ASN A 70 -10.76 27.10 -27.15
C ASN A 70 -9.28 27.18 -26.77
N ALA A 71 -8.44 26.44 -27.49
CA ALA A 71 -7.00 26.64 -27.42
C ALA A 71 -6.64 28.05 -27.91
N SER A 72 -5.61 28.66 -27.31
CA SER A 72 -5.07 29.92 -27.81
C SER A 72 -4.54 29.73 -29.24
N GLY A 73 -5.05 30.55 -30.17
CA GLY A 73 -4.79 30.51 -31.60
C GLY A 73 -5.86 31.33 -32.36
N GLY A 74 -5.43 32.11 -33.36
CA GLY A 74 -6.35 32.99 -34.09
C GLY A 74 -6.96 34.08 -33.20
N ALA A 75 -8.30 34.15 -33.15
CA ALA A 75 -9.01 35.14 -32.33
C ALA A 75 -8.91 34.87 -30.82
N THR A 76 -8.86 33.59 -30.42
CA THR A 76 -8.66 33.22 -29.01
C THR A 76 -7.18 33.45 -28.67
N SER A 77 -6.86 34.40 -27.78
CA SER A 77 -5.47 34.82 -27.56
C SER A 77 -5.19 35.05 -26.06
N TYR A 78 -4.82 33.99 -25.34
CA TYR A 78 -4.46 34.08 -23.92
C TYR A 78 -3.11 33.43 -23.66
N THR A 79 -2.38 33.96 -22.68
CA THR A 79 -1.14 33.36 -22.15
C THR A 79 -1.41 32.44 -20.97
N SER A 80 -2.45 32.73 -20.19
CA SER A 80 -2.94 31.89 -19.10
C SER A 80 -4.39 32.21 -18.76
N VAL A 81 -5.14 31.23 -18.28
CA VAL A 81 -6.48 31.45 -17.71
C VAL A 81 -6.55 30.85 -16.31
N VAL A 82 -6.92 31.66 -15.33
CA VAL A 82 -7.20 31.24 -13.95
C VAL A 82 -8.69 31.38 -13.67
N ILE A 83 -9.33 30.33 -13.15
CA ILE A 83 -10.75 30.31 -12.77
C ILE A 83 -10.82 29.99 -11.28
N LYS A 84 -11.40 30.90 -10.48
CA LYS A 84 -11.47 30.79 -9.02
C LYS A 84 -12.71 31.51 -8.46
N PRO A 85 -13.32 31.06 -7.35
CA PRO A 85 -14.34 31.86 -6.68
C PRO A 85 -13.74 33.15 -6.08
N ALA A 86 -14.56 34.20 -6.01
CA ALA A 86 -14.18 35.44 -5.34
C ALA A 86 -13.94 35.21 -3.84
N VAL A 87 -13.14 36.06 -3.20
CA VAL A 87 -12.83 35.96 -1.77
C VAL A 87 -14.11 35.93 -0.93
N GLY A 88 -14.21 34.94 -0.04
CA GLY A 88 -15.39 34.75 0.82
C GLY A 88 -16.63 34.19 0.11
N VAL A 89 -16.53 33.85 -1.18
CA VAL A 89 -17.63 33.24 -1.94
C VAL A 89 -17.48 31.73 -1.98
N THR A 90 -18.59 31.04 -1.74
CA THR A 90 -18.78 29.63 -2.08
C THR A 90 -19.80 29.57 -3.21
N ALA A 91 -19.43 29.03 -4.37
CA ALA A 91 -20.23 29.08 -5.58
C ALA A 91 -20.38 27.70 -6.24
N THR A 92 -21.47 27.54 -6.97
CA THR A 92 -21.77 26.39 -7.81
C THR A 92 -21.94 26.84 -9.26
N ILE A 93 -21.17 26.24 -10.17
CA ILE A 93 -21.45 26.27 -11.61
C ILE A 93 -22.20 24.98 -11.92
N SER A 94 -23.45 25.11 -12.34
CA SER A 94 -24.36 23.98 -12.58
C SER A 94 -24.83 23.92 -14.02
N GLY A 95 -25.36 22.78 -14.46
CA GLY A 95 -26.05 22.67 -15.75
C GLY A 95 -26.66 21.29 -15.94
N ASP A 96 -27.74 21.19 -16.71
CA ASP A 96 -28.34 19.93 -17.16
C ASP A 96 -27.86 19.64 -18.59
N ILE A 97 -26.62 19.14 -18.69
CA ILE A 97 -25.95 18.95 -19.99
C ILE A 97 -25.91 17.46 -20.31
N ALA A 98 -26.86 17.00 -21.12
CA ALA A 98 -26.95 15.61 -21.56
C ALA A 98 -25.86 15.25 -22.58
N SER A 99 -25.21 14.10 -22.37
CA SER A 99 -24.21 13.52 -23.29
C SER A 99 -23.06 14.47 -23.67
N ALA A 100 -22.72 15.39 -22.77
CA ALA A 100 -21.66 16.37 -22.95
C ALA A 100 -21.16 16.90 -21.59
N PRO A 101 -19.93 17.45 -21.54
CA PRO A 101 -19.40 18.06 -20.33
C PRO A 101 -20.06 19.40 -20.01
N LEU A 102 -20.12 19.74 -18.73
CA LEU A 102 -20.44 21.09 -18.27
C LEU A 102 -19.37 22.09 -18.72
N VAL A 103 -18.10 21.74 -18.52
CA VAL A 103 -16.93 22.55 -18.87
C VAL A 103 -16.00 21.75 -19.80
N ARG A 104 -15.69 22.32 -20.96
CA ARG A 104 -14.73 21.78 -21.93
C ARG A 104 -13.58 22.76 -22.13
N ILE A 105 -12.35 22.26 -22.05
CA ILE A 105 -11.15 23.06 -22.26
C ILE A 105 -10.30 22.38 -23.34
N LEU A 106 -9.91 23.15 -24.36
CA LEU A 106 -9.10 22.64 -25.47
C LEU A 106 -7.64 23.13 -25.43
N GLY A 107 -7.30 24.03 -24.49
CA GLY A 107 -6.01 24.72 -24.45
C GLY A 107 -5.14 24.45 -23.23
N SER A 108 -3.94 25.03 -23.28
CA SER A 108 -2.87 24.95 -22.27
C SER A 108 -2.83 26.17 -21.35
N ASN A 109 -2.03 26.13 -20.28
CA ASN A 109 -1.86 27.22 -19.29
C ASN A 109 -3.15 27.57 -18.53
N ILE A 110 -3.81 26.54 -18.01
CA ILE A 110 -5.13 26.67 -17.39
C ILE A 110 -5.04 26.27 -15.91
N THR A 111 -5.56 27.13 -15.03
CA THR A 111 -5.73 26.84 -13.61
C THR A 111 -7.19 26.93 -13.22
N LEU A 112 -7.78 25.84 -12.76
CA LEU A 112 -9.05 25.83 -12.03
C LEU A 112 -8.73 25.60 -10.55
N ASP A 113 -9.04 26.59 -9.73
CA ASP A 113 -8.79 26.54 -8.29
C ASP A 113 -10.10 26.80 -7.56
N GLY A 114 -10.59 25.81 -6.82
CA GLY A 114 -11.84 25.94 -6.09
C GLY A 114 -11.72 26.63 -4.73
N SER A 115 -10.53 27.01 -4.25
CA SER A 115 -10.42 27.78 -3.02
C SER A 115 -10.80 29.24 -3.25
N ASN A 116 -11.47 29.90 -2.30
CA ASN A 116 -11.69 31.36 -2.36
C ASN A 116 -10.59 32.17 -1.66
N ALA A 117 -9.61 31.51 -1.03
CA ALA A 117 -8.48 32.15 -0.38
C ALA A 117 -7.23 32.14 -1.29
N ALA A 118 -6.39 33.16 -1.15
CA ALA A 118 -5.07 33.17 -1.78
C ALA A 118 -4.23 32.03 -1.23
N SER A 119 -3.72 31.16 -2.11
CA SER A 119 -2.98 29.94 -1.74
C SER A 119 -3.73 28.98 -0.80
N GLY A 120 -5.06 29.08 -0.73
CA GLY A 120 -5.88 28.20 0.11
C GLY A 120 -6.08 26.80 -0.47
N THR A 121 -6.58 25.91 0.37
CA THR A 121 -6.88 24.50 0.06
C THR A 121 -8.37 24.14 0.24
N THR A 122 -9.20 25.16 0.46
CA THR A 122 -10.65 25.03 0.65
C THR A 122 -11.37 24.68 -0.65
N LYS A 123 -12.49 23.95 -0.59
CA LYS A 123 -13.27 23.52 -1.75
C LYS A 123 -14.55 24.35 -1.93
N ASP A 124 -14.38 25.64 -2.19
CA ASP A 124 -15.47 26.61 -2.26
C ASP A 124 -16.15 26.70 -3.63
N LEU A 125 -15.58 26.08 -4.67
CA LEU A 125 -16.20 26.00 -6.00
C LEU A 125 -16.67 24.57 -6.28
N THR A 126 -17.96 24.45 -6.60
CA THR A 126 -18.58 23.21 -7.07
C THR A 126 -18.88 23.31 -8.56
N LEU A 127 -18.42 22.33 -9.33
CA LEU A 127 -18.83 22.10 -10.71
C LEU A 127 -19.77 20.89 -10.73
N THR A 128 -21.00 21.09 -11.20
CA THR A 128 -22.00 20.02 -11.20
C THR A 128 -22.79 19.91 -12.50
N ASN A 129 -22.72 18.77 -13.17
CA ASN A 129 -23.61 18.46 -14.28
C ASN A 129 -24.76 17.59 -13.76
N ILE A 130 -25.95 18.15 -13.58
CA ILE A 130 -27.09 17.46 -12.96
C ILE A 130 -27.81 16.50 -13.91
N SER A 131 -27.39 16.42 -15.17
CA SER A 131 -27.99 15.51 -16.16
C SER A 131 -27.98 14.07 -15.68
N VAL A 132 -29.08 13.38 -15.98
CA VAL A 132 -29.24 11.92 -15.79
C VAL A 132 -28.85 11.13 -17.05
N THR A 133 -28.49 11.81 -18.13
CA THR A 133 -28.13 11.22 -19.43
C THR A 133 -26.65 11.48 -19.72
N ALA A 134 -25.83 10.46 -19.48
CA ALA A 134 -24.38 10.47 -19.75
C ALA A 134 -23.64 11.77 -19.34
N PRO A 135 -23.74 12.22 -18.07
CA PRO A 135 -23.16 13.49 -17.65
C PRO A 135 -21.63 13.42 -17.58
N GLN A 136 -20.99 14.52 -17.98
CA GLN A 136 -19.58 14.79 -17.67
C GLN A 136 -19.47 16.18 -17.05
N VAL A 137 -18.49 16.40 -16.18
CA VAL A 137 -18.31 17.72 -15.54
C VAL A 137 -17.19 18.49 -16.21
N LEU A 138 -15.99 17.93 -16.23
CA LEU A 138 -14.79 18.62 -16.66
C LEU A 138 -13.99 17.75 -17.64
N THR A 139 -13.80 18.28 -18.84
CA THR A 139 -13.14 17.58 -19.93
C THR A 139 -12.04 18.44 -20.54
N PHE A 140 -10.82 17.89 -20.63
CA PHE A 140 -9.71 18.47 -21.37
C PHE A 140 -9.44 17.65 -22.63
N ILE A 141 -9.35 18.31 -23.78
CA ILE A 141 -9.19 17.65 -25.08
C ILE A 141 -8.05 18.29 -25.86
N ALA A 142 -7.08 17.47 -26.24
CA ALA A 142 -6.16 17.76 -27.33
C ALA A 142 -6.15 16.58 -28.30
N THR A 143 -6.31 16.88 -29.59
CA THR A 143 -6.49 15.89 -30.65
C THR A 143 -5.19 15.51 -31.38
N SER A 144 -4.08 16.19 -31.08
CA SER A 144 -2.77 15.87 -31.67
C SER A 144 -1.62 16.15 -30.70
N ALA A 145 -0.49 15.44 -30.90
CA ALA A 145 0.71 15.61 -30.11
C ALA A 145 1.28 17.05 -30.16
N ALA A 146 1.22 17.70 -31.33
CA ALA A 146 1.71 19.07 -31.51
C ALA A 146 0.87 20.11 -30.72
N ALA A 147 -0.38 19.78 -30.44
CA ALA A 147 -1.31 20.62 -29.68
C ALA A 147 -1.57 20.07 -28.27
N ALA A 148 -0.67 19.23 -27.73
CA ALA A 148 -0.86 18.60 -26.42
C ALA A 148 -1.19 19.64 -25.35
N ASN A 149 -2.23 19.35 -24.58
CA ASN A 149 -2.65 20.19 -23.48
C ASN A 149 -1.58 20.13 -22.37
N THR A 150 -1.05 21.29 -21.99
CA THR A 150 0.02 21.38 -21.01
C THR A 150 -0.12 22.53 -20.03
N ASN A 151 0.59 22.44 -18.92
CA ASN A 151 0.54 23.40 -17.82
C ASN A 151 -0.90 23.59 -17.31
N ILE A 152 -1.51 22.47 -16.90
CA ILE A 152 -2.87 22.44 -16.37
C ILE A 152 -2.81 22.18 -14.88
N MET A 153 -3.54 22.97 -14.11
CA MET A 153 -3.76 22.76 -12.69
C MET A 153 -5.27 22.71 -12.41
N VAL A 154 -5.74 21.62 -11.85
CA VAL A 154 -7.11 21.43 -11.40
C VAL A 154 -7.06 21.10 -9.92
N LYS A 155 -7.39 22.06 -9.08
CA LYS A 155 -7.26 21.88 -7.64
C LYS A 155 -8.42 22.41 -6.83
N ASN A 156 -8.60 21.83 -5.65
CA ASN A 156 -9.51 22.32 -4.64
C ASN A 156 -10.99 22.38 -5.11
N LEU A 157 -11.41 21.58 -6.09
CA LEU A 157 -12.79 21.60 -6.58
C LEU A 157 -13.66 20.53 -5.93
N ASN A 158 -14.98 20.77 -5.91
CA ASN A 158 -15.97 19.68 -5.89
C ASN A 158 -16.45 19.42 -7.33
N ILE A 159 -16.33 18.17 -7.80
CA ILE A 159 -16.68 17.75 -9.16
C ILE A 159 -17.75 16.66 -9.05
N VAL A 160 -18.97 16.96 -9.48
CA VAL A 160 -20.15 16.12 -9.21
C VAL A 160 -20.99 15.90 -10.46
N ASN A 161 -21.19 14.64 -10.84
CA ASN A 161 -22.14 14.27 -11.89
C ASN A 161 -23.55 14.09 -11.30
N GLY A 162 -24.60 14.14 -12.13
CA GLY A 162 -25.99 13.93 -11.71
C GLY A 162 -26.29 12.46 -11.43
N ILE A 163 -25.61 11.57 -12.15
CA ILE A 163 -25.68 10.11 -12.02
C ILE A 163 -24.33 9.46 -12.40
N ASN A 164 -24.07 8.28 -11.85
CA ASN A 164 -22.82 7.52 -12.04
C ASN A 164 -22.76 6.67 -13.32
N THR A 165 -23.37 7.12 -14.42
CA THR A 165 -23.34 6.44 -15.73
C THR A 165 -22.24 6.93 -16.66
N SER A 166 -21.50 7.97 -16.27
CA SER A 166 -20.40 8.54 -17.06
C SER A 166 -19.31 9.11 -16.15
N SER A 167 -18.13 9.32 -16.71
CA SER A 167 -16.96 9.81 -15.97
C SER A 167 -17.11 11.30 -15.63
N ALA A 168 -16.65 11.72 -14.45
CA ALA A 168 -16.80 13.11 -14.03
C ALA A 168 -15.66 14.00 -14.57
N PHE A 169 -14.42 13.52 -14.48
CA PHE A 169 -13.23 14.18 -15.00
C PHE A 169 -12.60 13.36 -16.13
N VAL A 170 -12.35 13.99 -17.27
CA VAL A 170 -11.93 13.32 -18.51
C VAL A 170 -10.74 14.02 -19.18
N MET A 171 -9.75 13.24 -19.60
CA MET A 171 -8.67 13.67 -20.51
C MET A 171 -8.49 12.65 -21.63
N TYR A 172 -9.31 12.75 -22.67
CA TYR A 172 -9.25 11.95 -23.90
C TYR A 172 -9.88 12.71 -25.07
N ASP A 173 -9.77 12.19 -26.29
CA ASP A 173 -10.45 12.73 -27.48
C ASP A 173 -11.68 11.87 -27.88
N GLY A 174 -12.63 12.45 -28.61
CA GLY A 174 -13.86 11.78 -29.07
C GLY A 174 -15.05 11.87 -28.09
N ASN A 175 -16.29 11.78 -28.61
CA ASN A 175 -17.50 11.87 -27.79
C ASN A 175 -18.13 10.49 -27.51
N THR A 176 -18.31 9.67 -28.56
CA THR A 176 -19.00 8.37 -28.51
C THR A 176 -18.05 7.19 -28.33
N THR A 177 -16.91 7.24 -29.02
CA THR A 177 -15.84 6.23 -28.93
C THR A 177 -14.57 6.95 -28.50
N PRO A 178 -14.21 6.90 -27.20
CA PRO A 178 -13.02 7.58 -26.70
C PRO A 178 -11.76 7.12 -27.45
N THR A 179 -10.99 8.07 -27.94
CA THR A 179 -9.64 7.91 -28.46
C THR A 179 -8.65 8.58 -27.50
N GLY A 180 -7.43 8.07 -27.42
CA GLY A 180 -6.44 8.65 -26.53
C GLY A 180 -6.15 10.12 -26.89
N GLY A 181 -6.15 11.01 -25.89
CA GLY A 181 -5.80 12.41 -26.04
C GLY A 181 -4.30 12.68 -25.84
N PHE A 182 -3.90 13.95 -25.94
CA PHE A 182 -2.50 14.36 -25.76
C PHE A 182 -2.37 15.38 -24.62
N PHE A 183 -1.65 15.02 -23.56
CA PHE A 183 -1.51 15.91 -22.40
C PHE A 183 -0.20 15.67 -21.67
N ASN A 184 0.40 16.72 -21.11
CA ASN A 184 1.66 16.67 -20.34
C ASN A 184 1.68 17.77 -19.28
N ASN A 185 2.42 17.62 -18.18
CA ASN A 185 2.52 18.64 -17.13
C ASN A 185 1.13 19.03 -16.58
N VAL A 186 0.40 18.05 -16.08
CA VAL A 186 -0.95 18.20 -15.52
C VAL A 186 -0.91 17.92 -14.03
N THR A 187 -1.48 18.80 -13.20
CA THR A 187 -1.67 18.55 -11.76
C THR A 187 -3.15 18.53 -11.42
N ILE A 188 -3.63 17.40 -10.90
CA ILE A 188 -5.00 17.21 -10.40
C ILE A 188 -4.89 16.97 -8.89
N GLN A 189 -5.19 18.00 -8.09
CA GLN A 189 -4.85 18.00 -6.67
C GLN A 189 -5.99 18.40 -5.74
N ASN A 190 -6.18 17.66 -4.63
CA ASN A 190 -7.12 18.05 -3.58
C ASN A 190 -8.54 18.35 -4.10
N ASN A 191 -9.02 17.57 -5.07
CA ASN A 191 -10.40 17.66 -5.53
C ASN A 191 -11.26 16.61 -4.82
N SER A 192 -12.56 16.87 -4.67
CA SER A 192 -13.56 15.85 -4.32
C SER A 192 -14.32 15.46 -5.59
N VAL A 193 -14.37 14.17 -5.92
CA VAL A 193 -15.07 13.66 -7.12
C VAL A 193 -16.15 12.68 -6.71
N LYS A 194 -17.38 12.90 -7.19
CA LYS A 194 -18.57 12.15 -6.77
C LYS A 194 -19.46 11.76 -7.94
N LYS A 195 -20.31 10.73 -7.73
CA LYS A 195 -21.35 10.28 -8.67
C LYS A 195 -20.86 9.94 -10.07
N ALA A 196 -19.72 9.26 -10.18
CA ALA A 196 -19.10 8.99 -11.48
C ALA A 196 -19.04 7.50 -11.81
N TYR A 197 -19.07 7.15 -13.10
CA TYR A 197 -18.75 5.80 -13.55
C TYR A 197 -17.27 5.50 -13.36
N MET A 198 -16.41 6.35 -13.93
CA MET A 198 -15.02 6.52 -13.52
C MET A 198 -14.86 7.90 -12.89
N GLY A 199 -14.24 8.01 -11.71
CA GLY A 199 -13.98 9.31 -11.08
C GLY A 199 -13.14 10.21 -11.99
N MET A 200 -11.92 9.74 -12.30
CA MET A 200 -10.97 10.41 -13.18
C MET A 200 -10.52 9.46 -14.28
N TYR A 201 -10.73 9.83 -15.53
CA TYR A 201 -10.38 9.03 -16.71
C TYR A 201 -9.31 9.76 -17.53
N LEU A 202 -8.05 9.36 -17.35
CA LEU A 202 -6.90 9.86 -18.06
C LEU A 202 -6.51 8.86 -19.16
N PHE A 203 -6.82 9.17 -20.41
CA PHE A 203 -6.50 8.28 -21.53
C PHE A 203 -5.68 9.01 -22.57
N ALA A 204 -4.39 8.71 -22.53
CA ALA A 204 -3.40 9.22 -23.46
C ALA A 204 -3.36 8.35 -24.72
N ALA A 205 -3.21 8.98 -25.88
CA ALA A 205 -2.75 8.29 -27.08
C ALA A 205 -1.38 7.68 -26.78
N THR A 206 -1.20 6.39 -27.12
CA THR A 206 0.05 5.70 -26.87
C THR A 206 1.19 6.37 -27.64
N GLY A 207 2.18 6.88 -26.93
CA GLY A 207 3.36 7.52 -27.50
C GLY A 207 4.36 7.88 -26.41
N ALA A 208 5.65 7.83 -26.75
CA ALA A 208 6.71 8.17 -25.79
C ALA A 208 6.51 9.57 -25.23
N GLY A 209 6.56 9.69 -23.91
CA GLY A 209 6.40 10.94 -23.18
C GLY A 209 4.98 11.52 -23.13
N ASN A 210 3.96 10.92 -23.76
CA ASN A 210 2.59 11.44 -23.64
C ASN A 210 1.99 11.05 -22.29
N GLY A 211 1.58 12.04 -21.50
CA GLY A 211 1.18 11.90 -20.10
C GLY A 211 2.29 12.25 -19.11
N ALA A 212 3.49 12.62 -19.59
CA ALA A 212 4.63 12.90 -18.74
C ALA A 212 4.35 14.05 -17.78
N ASN A 213 4.93 13.96 -16.58
CA ASN A 213 4.77 14.93 -15.50
C ASN A 213 3.31 15.18 -15.10
N THR A 214 2.44 14.17 -15.28
CA THR A 214 1.06 14.24 -14.78
C THR A 214 0.98 13.70 -13.36
N LEU A 215 0.48 14.52 -12.44
CA LEU A 215 0.33 14.23 -11.02
C LEU A 215 -1.14 14.24 -10.61
N VAL A 216 -1.65 13.10 -10.17
CA VAL A 216 -3.00 12.95 -9.57
C VAL A 216 -2.82 12.73 -8.08
N THR A 217 -3.01 13.77 -7.26
CA THR A 217 -2.63 13.70 -5.85
C THR A 217 -3.58 14.30 -4.82
N GLY A 218 -3.71 13.69 -3.65
CA GLY A 218 -4.50 14.26 -2.56
C GLY A 218 -6.00 14.37 -2.84
N ASN A 219 -6.52 13.70 -3.88
CA ASN A 219 -7.93 13.77 -4.23
C ASN A 219 -8.76 12.82 -3.37
N ASP A 220 -10.00 13.18 -3.13
CA ASP A 220 -11.00 12.38 -2.42
C ASP A 220 -12.07 11.86 -3.39
N LEU A 221 -12.08 10.55 -3.56
CA LEU A 221 -12.98 9.76 -4.39
C LEU A 221 -13.72 8.73 -3.53
N SER A 222 -13.99 9.06 -2.27
CA SER A 222 -14.53 8.13 -1.26
C SER A 222 -15.95 8.43 -0.79
N ALA A 223 -16.70 9.26 -1.53
CA ALA A 223 -18.11 9.48 -1.21
C ALA A 223 -18.92 8.17 -1.30
N SER A 224 -19.93 8.02 -0.45
CA SER A 224 -20.73 6.80 -0.30
C SER A 224 -22.20 7.01 -0.71
N GLY A 225 -22.97 5.92 -0.75
CA GLY A 225 -24.41 5.98 -0.99
C GLY A 225 -24.75 6.50 -2.38
N ALA A 226 -25.69 7.43 -2.50
CA ALA A 226 -26.08 8.03 -3.78
C ALA A 226 -24.94 8.83 -4.47
N ASP A 227 -23.90 9.18 -3.71
CA ASP A 227 -22.73 9.92 -4.21
C ASP A 227 -21.58 9.01 -4.66
N ALA A 228 -21.73 7.69 -4.49
CA ALA A 228 -20.68 6.72 -4.74
C ALA A 228 -20.27 6.66 -6.22
N ILE A 229 -18.98 6.43 -6.41
CA ILE A 229 -18.44 6.01 -7.71
C ILE A 229 -18.91 4.60 -8.02
N ARG A 230 -19.14 4.34 -9.30
CA ARG A 230 -19.63 3.04 -9.78
C ARG A 230 -18.51 2.05 -10.10
N LEU A 231 -17.70 2.28 -11.13
CA LEU A 231 -16.77 1.25 -11.64
C LEU A 231 -15.32 1.49 -11.18
N GLY A 232 -14.80 2.71 -11.35
CA GLY A 232 -13.38 2.98 -11.13
C GLY A 232 -13.08 4.35 -10.54
N GLY A 233 -12.07 4.44 -9.69
CA GLY A 233 -11.66 5.70 -9.07
C GLY A 233 -10.82 6.51 -10.04
N ILE A 234 -9.58 6.07 -10.26
CA ILE A 234 -8.61 6.70 -11.15
C ILE A 234 -8.22 5.69 -12.22
N TYR A 235 -8.52 6.00 -13.47
CA TYR A 235 -8.19 5.21 -14.64
C TYR A 235 -7.11 5.92 -15.47
N VAL A 236 -6.02 5.21 -15.77
CA VAL A 236 -4.92 5.69 -16.61
C VAL A 236 -4.68 4.69 -17.73
N GLN A 237 -4.64 5.15 -18.97
CA GLN A 237 -4.37 4.32 -20.14
C GLN A 237 -3.44 5.01 -21.12
N GLY A 238 -2.54 4.24 -21.74
CA GLY A 238 -1.66 4.69 -22.83
C GLY A 238 -0.62 5.73 -22.43
N ALA A 239 -0.55 6.09 -21.15
CA ALA A 239 0.26 7.20 -20.66
C ALA A 239 1.67 6.75 -20.26
N ASP A 240 2.62 7.67 -20.40
CA ASP A 240 4.03 7.53 -20.06
C ASP A 240 4.39 8.56 -18.98
N GLY A 241 4.60 8.12 -17.73
CA GLY A 241 5.07 9.00 -16.66
C GLY A 241 4.02 9.59 -15.71
N VAL A 242 2.82 9.01 -15.61
CA VAL A 242 1.78 9.47 -14.67
C VAL A 242 2.07 8.99 -13.24
N THR A 243 1.95 9.90 -12.27
CA THR A 243 2.02 9.58 -10.84
C THR A 243 0.66 9.77 -10.17
N VAL A 244 0.14 8.69 -9.57
CA VAL A 244 -1.08 8.68 -8.75
C VAL A 244 -0.68 8.53 -7.29
N SER A 245 -0.84 9.56 -6.47
CA SER A 245 -0.34 9.53 -5.09
C SER A 245 -1.21 10.17 -4.03
N ASN A 246 -1.19 9.69 -2.79
CA ASN A 246 -1.88 10.33 -1.65
C ASN A 246 -3.39 10.52 -1.85
N ASN A 247 -4.04 9.77 -2.74
CA ASN A 247 -5.49 9.87 -2.95
C ASN A 247 -6.24 8.99 -1.95
N THR A 248 -7.43 9.41 -1.55
CA THR A 248 -8.40 8.60 -0.77
C THR A 248 -9.48 8.11 -1.72
N ILE A 249 -9.63 6.80 -1.89
CA ILE A 249 -10.52 6.19 -2.89
C ILE A 249 -11.33 5.10 -2.20
N GLY A 250 -12.65 5.07 -2.37
CA GLY A 250 -13.42 4.00 -1.76
C GLY A 250 -14.92 4.17 -1.80
N ASN A 251 -15.61 3.30 -1.06
CA ASN A 251 -17.06 3.34 -0.87
C ASN A 251 -17.85 3.27 -2.18
N PHE A 252 -17.34 2.51 -3.16
CA PHE A 252 -18.05 2.35 -4.43
C PHE A 252 -19.38 1.65 -4.20
N GLU A 253 -20.33 1.91 -5.08
CA GLU A 253 -21.60 1.19 -5.05
C GLU A 253 -21.39 -0.32 -5.25
N THR A 254 -22.20 -1.12 -4.58
CA THR A 254 -22.04 -2.58 -4.52
C THR A 254 -23.18 -3.34 -5.19
N ALA A 255 -24.03 -2.66 -5.95
CA ALA A 255 -25.23 -3.23 -6.57
C ALA A 255 -24.99 -3.77 -7.98
N ASN A 256 -24.12 -3.14 -8.77
CA ASN A 256 -23.83 -3.62 -10.13
C ASN A 256 -22.75 -4.71 -10.14
N ALA A 257 -22.98 -5.76 -10.92
CA ALA A 257 -22.11 -6.93 -11.05
C ALA A 257 -20.88 -6.65 -11.93
N GLU A 258 -20.01 -5.77 -11.45
CA GLU A 258 -18.80 -5.32 -12.14
C GLU A 258 -17.56 -5.58 -11.29
N ILE A 259 -16.38 -5.58 -11.93
CA ILE A 259 -15.10 -5.62 -11.21
C ILE A 259 -14.70 -4.18 -10.88
N LYS A 260 -14.93 -3.78 -9.63
CA LYS A 260 -14.63 -2.43 -9.12
C LYS A 260 -13.13 -2.20 -9.04
N ARG A 261 -12.63 -1.01 -9.38
CA ARG A 261 -11.18 -0.72 -9.39
C ARG A 261 -10.84 0.61 -8.74
N GLY A 262 -10.06 0.59 -7.66
CA GLY A 262 -9.60 1.84 -7.02
C GLY A 262 -8.74 2.67 -7.98
N VAL A 263 -7.58 2.12 -8.34
CA VAL A 263 -6.69 2.64 -9.39
C VAL A 263 -6.51 1.59 -10.48
N TRP A 264 -6.61 1.99 -11.74
CA TRP A 264 -6.39 1.11 -12.88
C TRP A 264 -5.37 1.71 -13.86
N LEU A 265 -4.19 1.10 -13.93
CA LEU A 265 -3.22 1.32 -15.00
C LEU A 265 -3.47 0.31 -16.12
N ALA A 266 -4.19 0.75 -17.15
CA ALA A 266 -4.64 -0.07 -18.26
C ALA A 266 -3.61 -0.14 -19.40
N THR A 267 -4.02 -0.69 -20.53
CA THR A 267 -3.17 -1.02 -21.69
C THR A 267 -2.23 0.13 -22.09
N SER A 268 -1.00 -0.22 -22.47
CA SER A 268 0.08 0.66 -22.93
C SER A 268 0.52 1.73 -21.92
N THR A 269 0.17 1.61 -20.64
CA THR A 269 0.64 2.50 -19.59
C THR A 269 2.05 2.11 -19.13
N ILE A 270 2.99 3.05 -19.14
CA ILE A 270 4.41 2.82 -18.84
C ILE A 270 5.00 3.94 -17.96
N ASN A 271 6.10 3.66 -17.26
CA ASN A 271 6.84 4.57 -16.38
C ASN A 271 5.94 5.28 -15.34
N CYS A 272 4.84 4.63 -14.93
CA CYS A 272 3.84 5.20 -14.04
C CYS A 272 4.04 4.72 -12.60
N SER A 273 3.55 5.51 -11.65
CA SER A 273 3.67 5.21 -10.22
C SER A 273 2.33 5.35 -9.49
N VAL A 274 2.03 4.41 -8.58
CA VAL A 274 0.88 4.44 -7.67
C VAL A 274 1.42 4.38 -6.24
N ILE A 275 1.45 5.53 -5.54
CA ILE A 275 2.22 5.69 -4.30
C ILE A 275 1.38 6.26 -3.16
N SER A 276 1.40 5.65 -1.98
CA SER A 276 0.79 6.24 -0.77
C SER A 276 -0.71 6.55 -0.88
N ASN A 277 -1.45 5.84 -1.71
CA ASN A 277 -2.91 5.97 -1.78
C ASN A 277 -3.58 5.16 -0.67
N THR A 278 -4.71 5.64 -0.18
CA THR A 278 -5.62 4.90 0.71
C THR A 278 -6.82 4.44 -0.10
N ILE A 279 -7.01 3.11 -0.21
CA ILE A 279 -8.09 2.49 -0.99
C ILE A 279 -8.91 1.58 -0.07
N THR A 280 -10.20 1.86 0.10
CA THR A 280 -11.03 1.14 1.08
C THR A 280 -12.44 0.83 0.59
N ASN A 281 -13.09 -0.17 1.18
CA ASN A 281 -14.53 -0.38 1.03
C ASN A 281 -14.97 -0.59 -0.43
N LEU A 282 -14.23 -1.43 -1.18
CA LEU A 282 -14.63 -1.87 -2.51
C LEU A 282 -15.27 -3.25 -2.44
N GLY A 283 -16.26 -3.52 -3.28
CA GLY A 283 -17.03 -4.75 -3.13
C GLY A 283 -18.21 -4.92 -4.09
N TYR A 284 -18.93 -6.02 -3.87
CA TYR A 284 -20.17 -6.34 -4.57
C TYR A 284 -21.06 -7.20 -3.66
N ALA A 285 -22.33 -6.82 -3.50
CA ALA A 285 -23.24 -7.44 -2.54
C ALA A 285 -24.18 -8.51 -3.15
N GLY A 286 -24.05 -8.81 -4.45
CA GLY A 286 -24.83 -9.85 -5.12
C GLY A 286 -24.01 -11.13 -5.38
N THR A 287 -24.59 -12.06 -6.15
CA THR A 287 -24.00 -13.39 -6.42
C THR A 287 -23.54 -13.61 -7.86
N SER A 288 -23.68 -12.61 -8.73
CA SER A 288 -23.17 -12.62 -10.11
C SER A 288 -21.66 -12.34 -10.17
N SER A 289 -21.12 -12.08 -11.37
CA SER A 289 -19.68 -11.91 -11.64
C SER A 289 -19.03 -10.63 -11.08
N GLY A 290 -19.61 -9.99 -10.06
CA GLY A 290 -19.03 -8.81 -9.43
C GLY A 290 -17.79 -9.14 -8.61
N GLY A 291 -16.88 -8.18 -8.52
CA GLY A 291 -15.59 -8.32 -7.85
C GLY A 291 -14.95 -6.95 -7.59
N ALA A 292 -13.68 -6.94 -7.17
CA ALA A 292 -12.99 -5.70 -6.84
C ALA A 292 -11.48 -5.87 -6.91
N SER A 293 -10.78 -4.80 -7.25
CA SER A 293 -9.34 -4.69 -7.12
C SER A 293 -8.97 -3.30 -6.61
N GLY A 294 -8.05 -3.21 -5.65
CA GLY A 294 -7.62 -1.93 -5.12
C GLY A 294 -6.78 -1.23 -6.16
N ILE A 295 -5.71 -1.91 -6.60
CA ILE A 295 -4.83 -1.46 -7.67
C ILE A 295 -4.78 -2.54 -8.74
N THR A 296 -5.16 -2.18 -9.96
CA THR A 296 -5.13 -3.04 -11.15
C THR A 296 -4.05 -2.54 -12.10
N VAL A 297 -3.08 -3.39 -12.42
CA VAL A 297 -2.06 -3.13 -13.44
C VAL A 297 -2.21 -4.14 -14.57
N THR A 298 -2.60 -3.66 -15.75
CA THR A 298 -2.79 -4.46 -16.96
C THR A 298 -2.23 -3.70 -18.16
N SER A 299 -0.97 -3.27 -18.08
CA SER A 299 -0.34 -2.47 -19.12
C SER A 299 -0.15 -3.25 -20.42
N GLY A 300 0.10 -4.56 -20.33
CA GLY A 300 0.19 -5.45 -21.50
C GLY A 300 1.26 -5.05 -22.52
N ASN A 301 2.30 -4.33 -22.11
CA ASN A 301 3.50 -3.89 -22.85
C ASN A 301 3.44 -3.88 -24.39
N THR A 302 2.43 -3.22 -24.95
CA THR A 302 2.33 -2.83 -26.37
C THR A 302 2.72 -1.36 -26.61
N GLY A 303 3.35 -0.69 -25.62
CA GLY A 303 3.69 0.73 -25.66
C GLY A 303 5.05 1.04 -26.30
N ALA A 304 5.49 2.31 -26.21
CA ALA A 304 6.79 2.78 -26.74
C ALA A 304 8.03 2.21 -26.01
N SER A 305 7.83 1.49 -24.90
CA SER A 305 8.88 0.82 -24.12
C SER A 305 8.61 -0.69 -24.04
N PRO A 306 9.65 -1.54 -24.15
CA PRO A 306 9.53 -2.99 -23.99
C PRO A 306 9.20 -3.43 -22.54
N THR A 307 9.30 -2.50 -21.58
CA THR A 307 9.05 -2.73 -20.14
C THR A 307 8.10 -1.68 -19.59
N ALA A 308 7.21 -2.07 -18.67
CA ALA A 308 6.19 -1.15 -18.16
C ALA A 308 6.79 -0.19 -17.14
N ASN A 309 7.77 -0.63 -16.34
CA ASN A 309 8.43 0.19 -15.33
C ASN A 309 7.41 0.86 -14.39
N ILE A 310 6.50 0.05 -13.85
CA ILE A 310 5.42 0.52 -12.97
C ILE A 310 5.80 0.29 -11.52
N ILE A 311 5.62 1.31 -10.69
CA ILE A 311 5.85 1.25 -9.24
C ILE A 311 4.51 1.30 -8.51
N VAL A 312 4.26 0.34 -7.64
CA VAL A 312 3.11 0.29 -6.72
C VAL A 312 3.67 0.23 -5.30
N ARG A 313 3.72 1.38 -4.62
CA ARG A 313 4.46 1.54 -3.37
C ARG A 313 3.66 2.16 -2.24
N ALA A 314 3.85 1.67 -1.01
CA ALA A 314 3.37 2.34 0.20
C ALA A 314 1.85 2.60 0.24
N ASN A 315 1.05 1.89 -0.56
CA ASN A 315 -0.40 2.06 -0.55
C ASN A 315 -1.02 1.31 0.63
N THR A 316 -2.08 1.86 1.20
CA THR A 316 -2.91 1.20 2.21
C THR A 316 -4.22 0.77 1.57
N ILE A 317 -4.46 -0.54 1.52
CA ILE A 317 -5.64 -1.14 0.86
C ILE A 317 -6.40 -1.96 1.90
N SER A 318 -7.69 -1.67 2.11
CA SER A 318 -8.42 -2.38 3.16
C SER A 318 -9.92 -2.53 2.98
N ASN A 319 -10.51 -3.43 3.79
CA ASN A 319 -11.95 -3.57 3.97
C ASN A 319 -12.72 -3.87 2.69
N PHE A 320 -12.25 -4.82 1.89
CA PHE A 320 -12.98 -5.25 0.70
C PHE A 320 -13.90 -6.40 1.05
N THR A 321 -15.14 -6.36 0.57
CA THR A 321 -16.11 -7.45 0.78
C THR A 321 -16.92 -7.70 -0.48
N SER A 322 -16.94 -8.94 -0.95
CA SER A 322 -17.76 -9.36 -2.07
C SER A 322 -18.47 -10.67 -1.77
N SER A 323 -19.68 -10.86 -2.30
CA SER A 323 -20.34 -12.17 -2.40
C SER A 323 -20.43 -12.66 -3.84
N GLY A 324 -19.72 -12.02 -4.77
CA GLY A 324 -19.75 -12.32 -6.19
C GLY A 324 -18.78 -13.42 -6.62
N THR A 325 -18.92 -13.77 -7.90
CA THR A 325 -18.14 -14.80 -8.61
C THR A 325 -17.10 -14.21 -9.57
N GLY A 326 -16.84 -12.90 -9.48
CA GLY A 326 -15.90 -12.22 -10.37
C GLY A 326 -14.51 -12.83 -10.31
N GLY A 327 -13.88 -13.05 -11.48
CA GLY A 327 -12.56 -13.66 -11.59
C GLY A 327 -11.40 -12.84 -11.02
N VAL A 328 -11.67 -11.63 -10.52
CA VAL A 328 -10.69 -10.79 -9.81
C VAL A 328 -11.35 -10.23 -8.55
N PHE A 329 -10.83 -10.63 -7.40
CA PHE A 329 -11.18 -10.06 -6.11
C PHE A 329 -9.92 -9.93 -5.24
N ALA A 330 -9.19 -8.83 -5.41
CA ALA A 330 -7.83 -8.67 -4.89
C ALA A 330 -7.55 -7.31 -4.23
N GLY A 331 -6.56 -7.24 -3.35
CA GLY A 331 -5.98 -5.95 -2.96
C GLY A 331 -5.21 -5.33 -4.12
N ILE A 332 -4.22 -6.05 -4.64
CA ILE A 332 -3.45 -5.69 -5.84
C ILE A 332 -3.57 -6.80 -6.88
N TYR A 333 -3.88 -6.44 -8.13
CA TYR A 333 -3.90 -7.34 -9.28
C TYR A 333 -2.93 -6.85 -10.36
N ALA A 334 -2.00 -7.69 -10.77
CA ALA A 334 -1.07 -7.44 -11.87
C ALA A 334 -1.22 -8.52 -12.93
N GLY A 335 -1.76 -8.18 -14.10
CA GLY A 335 -2.08 -9.12 -15.17
C GLY A 335 -1.61 -8.66 -16.56
N ALA A 336 -2.08 -9.32 -17.61
CA ALA A 336 -1.67 -9.12 -19.00
C ALA A 336 -0.16 -9.36 -19.24
N ALA A 337 0.36 -9.08 -20.44
CA ALA A 337 1.78 -9.20 -20.74
C ALA A 337 2.59 -8.04 -20.12
N THR A 338 2.56 -7.93 -18.80
CA THR A 338 3.12 -6.81 -18.05
C THR A 338 4.49 -7.16 -17.47
N SER A 339 5.50 -6.32 -17.69
CA SER A 339 6.88 -6.51 -17.21
C SER A 339 7.46 -5.26 -16.52
N GLY A 340 8.48 -5.43 -15.68
CA GLY A 340 9.16 -4.35 -14.97
C GLY A 340 8.31 -3.72 -13.86
N LEU A 341 7.62 -4.55 -13.07
CA LEU A 341 6.81 -4.06 -11.95
C LEU A 341 7.60 -4.10 -10.65
N ILE A 342 7.42 -3.07 -9.82
CA ILE A 342 7.82 -3.06 -8.41
C ILE A 342 6.55 -2.90 -7.59
N ILE A 343 6.24 -3.90 -6.75
CA ILE A 343 5.14 -3.88 -5.79
C ILE A 343 5.77 -3.96 -4.41
N ASP A 344 5.91 -2.83 -3.72
CA ASP A 344 6.63 -2.80 -2.44
C ASP A 344 6.02 -1.93 -1.34
N ASN A 345 6.27 -2.33 -0.09
CA ASN A 345 5.82 -1.59 1.09
C ASN A 345 4.30 -1.33 1.14
N ASN A 346 3.48 -2.11 0.43
CA ASN A 346 2.02 -1.95 0.49
C ASN A 346 1.47 -2.66 1.72
N LYS A 347 0.48 -2.04 2.37
CA LYS A 347 -0.26 -2.60 3.50
C LYS A 347 -1.65 -3.01 3.02
N ILE A 348 -1.93 -4.30 3.01
CA ILE A 348 -3.18 -4.87 2.50
C ILE A 348 -3.85 -5.63 3.65
N ASN A 349 -5.08 -5.25 4.00
CA ASN A 349 -5.80 -5.85 5.12
C ASN A 349 -7.30 -6.05 4.83
N GLY A 350 -7.84 -7.23 5.11
CA GLY A 350 -9.30 -7.41 5.12
C GLY A 350 -9.89 -7.52 3.71
N ILE A 351 -9.34 -8.41 2.88
CA ILE A 351 -9.90 -8.75 1.56
C ILE A 351 -10.73 -10.02 1.71
N LYS A 352 -12.07 -9.90 1.65
CA LYS A 352 -12.99 -11.00 1.99
C LYS A 352 -14.01 -11.31 0.90
N ASN A 353 -14.07 -12.56 0.45
CA ASN A 353 -15.15 -13.04 -0.41
C ASN A 353 -16.05 -14.01 0.36
N THR A 354 -17.31 -13.64 0.56
CA THR A 354 -18.29 -14.37 1.35
C THR A 354 -19.24 -15.23 0.49
N ASN A 355 -18.95 -15.39 -0.80
CA ASN A 355 -19.76 -16.25 -1.68
C ASN A 355 -19.76 -17.70 -1.17
N THR A 356 -20.94 -18.26 -0.96
CA THR A 356 -21.12 -19.59 -0.33
C THR A 356 -20.60 -20.76 -1.15
N LEU A 357 -20.28 -20.56 -2.43
CA LEU A 357 -19.63 -21.56 -3.29
C LEU A 357 -18.10 -21.55 -3.14
N GLY A 358 -17.54 -20.69 -2.28
CA GLY A 358 -16.13 -20.71 -1.93
C GLY A 358 -15.22 -19.84 -2.79
N TYR A 359 -15.78 -18.87 -3.51
CA TYR A 359 -15.02 -18.00 -4.42
C TYR A 359 -13.88 -17.23 -3.73
N GLY A 360 -12.82 -17.00 -4.49
CA GLY A 360 -11.53 -16.58 -3.97
C GLY A 360 -11.48 -15.12 -3.52
N ALA A 361 -10.54 -14.85 -2.62
CA ALA A 361 -10.08 -13.51 -2.24
C ALA A 361 -8.56 -13.49 -2.17
N GLN A 362 -7.92 -12.46 -2.74
CA GLN A 362 -6.46 -12.39 -2.82
C GLN A 362 -5.91 -11.11 -2.19
N GLY A 363 -4.83 -11.18 -1.42
CA GLY A 363 -4.10 -9.96 -1.02
C GLY A 363 -3.39 -9.35 -2.23
N ILE A 364 -2.44 -10.10 -2.81
CA ILE A 364 -1.72 -9.77 -4.05
C ILE A 364 -1.94 -10.89 -5.05
N HIS A 365 -2.35 -10.56 -6.27
CA HIS A 365 -2.61 -11.50 -7.35
C HIS A 365 -1.73 -11.17 -8.56
N LEU A 366 -0.74 -12.02 -8.82
CA LEU A 366 0.17 -11.96 -9.96
C LEU A 366 -0.29 -12.91 -11.06
N ALA A 367 -0.58 -12.37 -12.23
CA ALA A 367 -1.12 -13.07 -13.39
C ALA A 367 -0.52 -12.53 -14.70
N SER A 368 0.72 -12.03 -14.67
CA SER A 368 1.39 -11.63 -15.90
C SER A 368 1.52 -12.83 -16.83
N THR A 369 1.26 -12.64 -18.13
CA THR A 369 1.49 -13.69 -19.14
C THR A 369 2.95 -13.75 -19.60
N SER A 370 3.79 -12.79 -19.17
CA SER A 370 5.23 -12.80 -19.47
C SER A 370 5.98 -13.80 -18.58
N LEU A 371 6.77 -14.68 -19.19
CA LEU A 371 7.67 -15.61 -18.48
C LEU A 371 8.93 -14.94 -17.92
N THR A 372 9.21 -13.71 -18.33
CA THR A 372 10.36 -12.90 -17.93
C THR A 372 9.91 -11.54 -17.42
N SER A 373 8.81 -11.51 -16.64
CA SER A 373 8.17 -10.26 -16.22
C SER A 373 9.11 -9.34 -15.44
N ASN A 374 10.16 -9.86 -14.79
CA ASN A 374 11.07 -9.10 -13.93
C ASN A 374 10.28 -8.24 -12.91
N THR A 375 9.32 -8.88 -12.24
CA THR A 375 8.45 -8.24 -11.26
C THR A 375 9.01 -8.46 -9.86
N LEU A 376 9.35 -7.38 -9.16
CA LEU A 376 9.75 -7.38 -7.75
C LEU A 376 8.52 -7.19 -6.87
N VAL A 377 8.29 -8.13 -5.94
CA VAL A 377 7.28 -8.02 -4.89
C VAL A 377 7.99 -8.10 -3.55
N ALA A 378 8.13 -6.97 -2.87
CA ALA A 378 8.95 -6.91 -1.67
C ALA A 378 8.41 -6.05 -0.53
N ASN A 379 8.74 -6.39 0.71
CA ASN A 379 8.38 -5.60 1.89
C ASN A 379 6.85 -5.33 2.04
N ASN A 380 5.99 -6.09 1.35
CA ASN A 380 4.54 -5.92 1.49
C ASN A 380 4.05 -6.63 2.75
N ILE A 381 3.04 -6.04 3.39
CA ILE A 381 2.36 -6.59 4.55
C ILE A 381 0.94 -6.94 4.13
N VAL A 382 0.60 -8.21 4.18
CA VAL A 382 -0.72 -8.74 3.79
C VAL A 382 -1.36 -9.44 4.98
N SER A 383 -2.58 -9.05 5.32
CA SER A 383 -3.34 -9.59 6.45
C SER A 383 -4.85 -9.63 6.19
N GLY A 384 -5.62 -10.29 7.05
CA GLY A 384 -7.08 -10.26 7.04
C GLY A 384 -7.76 -10.86 5.81
N VAL A 385 -7.03 -11.62 4.98
CA VAL A 385 -7.58 -12.23 3.77
C VAL A 385 -8.34 -13.51 4.10
N ALA A 386 -9.59 -13.62 3.66
CA ALA A 386 -10.43 -14.80 3.90
C ALA A 386 -11.45 -15.02 2.77
N GLY A 387 -11.79 -16.28 2.51
CA GLY A 387 -12.94 -16.65 1.69
C GLY A 387 -14.06 -17.24 2.54
N TYR A 388 -15.14 -17.70 1.90
CA TYR A 388 -16.15 -18.52 2.57
C TYR A 388 -15.59 -19.89 2.96
N GLY A 389 -14.77 -20.48 2.08
CA GLY A 389 -14.10 -21.76 2.25
C GLY A 389 -14.46 -22.76 1.17
N TYR A 390 -13.44 -23.43 0.62
CA TYR A 390 -13.57 -24.47 -0.40
C TYR A 390 -12.51 -25.55 -0.17
N ALA A 391 -12.95 -26.77 0.17
CA ALA A 391 -12.09 -27.84 0.65
C ALA A 391 -11.54 -28.78 -0.45
N THR A 392 -11.94 -28.59 -1.71
CA THR A 392 -11.62 -29.56 -2.78
C THR A 392 -10.33 -29.20 -3.53
N THR A 393 -10.19 -27.95 -3.96
CA THR A 393 -9.04 -27.46 -4.75
C THR A 393 -8.39 -26.25 -4.09
N GLY A 394 -7.27 -25.79 -4.65
CA GLY A 394 -6.52 -24.61 -4.19
C GLY A 394 -6.28 -23.63 -5.33
N GLY A 395 -7.22 -23.52 -6.27
CA GLY A 395 -7.13 -22.61 -7.40
C GLY A 395 -7.27 -21.15 -6.95
N VAL A 396 -7.00 -20.21 -7.87
CA VAL A 396 -7.13 -18.77 -7.59
C VAL A 396 -8.56 -18.37 -7.20
N ASN A 397 -9.54 -19.06 -7.76
CA ASN A 397 -10.96 -18.82 -7.49
C ASN A 397 -11.42 -19.49 -6.19
N ASP A 398 -10.54 -20.12 -5.43
CA ASP A 398 -10.91 -20.83 -4.20
C ASP A 398 -10.27 -20.15 -2.99
N ASN A 399 -11.01 -20.01 -1.89
CA ASN A 399 -10.49 -19.60 -0.59
C ASN A 399 -9.88 -18.18 -0.54
N GLY A 400 -9.56 -17.72 0.67
CA GLY A 400 -8.71 -16.54 0.88
C GLY A 400 -7.23 -16.92 0.75
N ASN A 401 -6.46 -16.18 -0.04
CA ASN A 401 -5.02 -16.41 -0.20
C ASN A 401 -4.24 -15.09 -0.10
N GLY A 402 -3.12 -15.09 0.62
CA GLY A 402 -2.34 -13.88 0.87
C GLY A 402 -1.68 -13.33 -0.40
N LEU A 403 -0.71 -14.06 -0.94
CA LEU A 403 -0.06 -13.80 -2.21
C LEU A 403 -0.35 -14.96 -3.17
N VAL A 404 -0.81 -14.66 -4.39
CA VAL A 404 -1.14 -15.66 -5.40
C VAL A 404 -0.38 -15.40 -6.69
N ILE A 405 0.22 -16.44 -7.25
CA ILE A 405 0.86 -16.45 -8.57
C ILE A 405 0.09 -17.42 -9.46
N VAL A 406 -0.50 -16.90 -10.54
CA VAL A 406 -1.41 -17.66 -11.41
C VAL A 406 -0.78 -18.03 -12.75
N ALA A 407 0.10 -17.17 -13.28
CA ALA A 407 0.75 -17.36 -14.57
C ALA A 407 2.06 -16.56 -14.64
N GLY A 408 2.86 -16.80 -15.68
CA GLY A 408 4.08 -16.03 -15.97
C GLY A 408 5.32 -16.51 -15.23
N GLY A 409 6.33 -15.65 -15.20
CA GLY A 409 7.63 -15.89 -14.55
C GLY A 409 8.44 -14.60 -14.44
N GLY A 410 9.70 -14.71 -14.02
CA GLY A 410 10.53 -13.58 -13.65
C GLY A 410 10.05 -12.88 -12.37
N TYR A 411 9.43 -13.60 -11.44
CA TYR A 411 8.94 -13.05 -10.18
C TYR A 411 10.01 -13.15 -9.10
N LYS A 412 10.25 -12.03 -8.42
CA LYS A 412 11.17 -11.91 -7.29
C LYS A 412 10.35 -11.57 -6.04
N ILE A 413 10.14 -12.55 -5.17
CA ILE A 413 9.28 -12.43 -3.99
C ILE A 413 10.17 -12.38 -2.74
N TYR A 414 10.43 -11.18 -2.22
CA TYR A 414 11.40 -10.97 -1.16
C TYR A 414 10.83 -10.25 0.06
N TYR A 415 11.15 -10.69 1.29
CA TYR A 415 10.88 -9.89 2.49
C TYR A 415 9.41 -9.48 2.72
N ASN A 416 8.46 -10.21 2.16
CA ASN A 416 7.05 -9.95 2.42
C ASN A 416 6.63 -10.58 3.76
N THR A 417 5.74 -9.90 4.47
CA THR A 417 5.08 -10.43 5.68
C THR A 417 3.63 -10.71 5.32
N VAL A 418 3.30 -11.98 5.18
CA VAL A 418 1.95 -12.43 4.78
C VAL A 418 1.37 -13.26 5.89
N VAL A 419 0.34 -12.73 6.54
CA VAL A 419 -0.29 -13.32 7.72
C VAL A 419 -1.76 -13.59 7.43
N MET A 420 -2.13 -14.86 7.35
CA MET A 420 -3.51 -15.30 7.26
C MET A 420 -4.04 -15.47 8.70
N ASP A 421 -4.72 -14.45 9.22
CA ASP A 421 -5.15 -14.29 10.61
C ASP A 421 -6.68 -14.26 10.81
N VAL A 422 -7.44 -14.29 9.71
CA VAL A 422 -8.91 -14.36 9.74
C VAL A 422 -9.36 -15.71 9.19
N SER A 423 -10.02 -16.51 10.03
CA SER A 423 -10.57 -17.80 9.62
C SER A 423 -11.64 -17.66 8.54
N GLN A 424 -11.68 -18.64 7.65
CA GLN A 424 -12.80 -18.77 6.70
C GLN A 424 -14.06 -19.26 7.40
N THR A 425 -15.22 -19.10 6.76
CA THR A 425 -16.52 -19.47 7.34
C THR A 425 -16.68 -20.98 7.52
N ILE A 426 -16.29 -21.76 6.52
CA ILE A 426 -16.38 -23.23 6.52
C ILE A 426 -15.02 -23.86 6.24
N ALA A 427 -15.00 -25.20 6.16
CA ALA A 427 -13.80 -25.92 5.81
C ALA A 427 -13.23 -25.46 4.46
N GLY A 428 -11.93 -25.23 4.39
CA GLY A 428 -11.29 -24.79 3.17
C GLY A 428 -9.81 -25.11 3.11
N ARG A 429 -9.08 -24.42 2.24
CA ARG A 429 -7.64 -24.63 1.97
C ARG A 429 -6.89 -23.31 1.68
N PRO A 430 -6.96 -22.29 2.55
CA PRO A 430 -6.28 -21.03 2.33
C PRO A 430 -4.77 -21.16 2.47
N ALA A 431 -4.03 -20.30 1.78
CA ALA A 431 -2.57 -20.26 1.84
C ALA A 431 -2.02 -18.83 1.97
N ALA A 432 -0.93 -18.67 2.72
CA ALA A 432 -0.20 -17.39 2.74
C ALA A 432 0.47 -17.13 1.37
N LEU A 433 1.10 -18.15 0.78
CA LEU A 433 1.57 -18.14 -0.61
C LEU A 433 0.88 -19.25 -1.42
N ASN A 434 0.23 -18.90 -2.53
CA ASN A 434 -0.39 -19.84 -3.47
C ASN A 434 0.23 -19.70 -4.87
N ILE A 435 0.84 -20.76 -5.38
CA ILE A 435 1.31 -20.86 -6.76
C ILE A 435 0.42 -21.87 -7.48
N THR A 436 -0.42 -21.40 -8.40
CA THR A 436 -1.36 -22.28 -9.10
C THR A 436 -0.66 -23.13 -10.16
N ASN A 437 -1.33 -24.17 -10.65
CA ASN A 437 -0.84 -25.01 -11.75
C ASN A 437 -0.75 -24.28 -13.11
N GLY A 438 -1.26 -23.04 -13.21
CA GLY A 438 -1.11 -22.20 -14.40
C GLY A 438 0.32 -21.67 -14.60
N VAL A 439 1.16 -21.74 -13.56
CA VAL A 439 2.58 -21.40 -13.66
C VAL A 439 3.36 -22.61 -14.18
N THR A 440 3.94 -22.46 -15.37
CA THR A 440 4.67 -23.55 -16.07
C THR A 440 6.10 -23.18 -16.46
N GLY A 441 6.48 -21.90 -16.37
CA GLY A 441 7.82 -21.43 -16.74
C GLY A 441 8.90 -21.96 -15.78
N LEU A 442 9.88 -22.67 -16.33
CA LEU A 442 11.00 -23.22 -15.56
C LEU A 442 11.87 -22.10 -14.98
N GLY A 443 12.23 -22.21 -13.70
CA GLY A 443 13.08 -21.22 -13.04
C GLY A 443 12.50 -19.80 -12.99
N GLY A 444 11.19 -19.64 -13.20
CA GLY A 444 10.52 -18.34 -13.29
C GLY A 444 10.29 -17.64 -11.96
N ILE A 445 10.50 -18.30 -10.81
CA ILE A 445 10.17 -17.74 -9.50
C ILE A 445 11.35 -17.85 -8.54
N ASP A 446 11.71 -16.72 -7.94
CA ASP A 446 12.65 -16.63 -6.82
C ASP A 446 11.92 -16.17 -5.56
N VAL A 447 11.92 -17.00 -4.51
CA VAL A 447 11.21 -16.75 -3.25
C VAL A 447 12.18 -16.84 -2.08
N ARG A 448 12.53 -15.69 -1.49
CA ARG A 448 13.49 -15.62 -0.38
C ARG A 448 13.08 -14.63 0.71
N ASN A 449 13.51 -14.89 1.93
CA ASN A 449 13.40 -13.98 3.07
C ASN A 449 11.97 -13.58 3.47
N ASN A 450 10.95 -14.35 3.12
CA ASN A 450 9.56 -14.00 3.46
C ASN A 450 9.12 -14.62 4.78
N LEU A 451 8.14 -13.98 5.44
CA LEU A 451 7.36 -14.57 6.53
C LEU A 451 5.98 -14.96 6.00
N PHE A 452 5.75 -16.26 5.82
CA PHE A 452 4.46 -16.83 5.41
C PHE A 452 3.80 -17.51 6.61
N VAL A 453 2.78 -16.87 7.16
CA VAL A 453 2.15 -17.29 8.41
C VAL A 453 0.66 -17.54 8.16
N ASN A 454 0.19 -18.73 8.48
CA ASN A 454 -1.22 -19.06 8.47
C ASN A 454 -1.66 -19.50 9.88
N THR A 455 -2.37 -18.62 10.57
CA THR A 455 -2.85 -18.83 11.94
C THR A 455 -4.34 -19.14 12.01
N GLN A 456 -5.01 -19.21 10.85
CA GLN A 456 -6.44 -19.44 10.80
C GLN A 456 -6.84 -20.76 11.50
N THR A 457 -8.09 -20.87 11.96
CA THR A 457 -8.53 -21.98 12.84
C THR A 457 -9.71 -22.78 12.31
N GLN A 458 -10.25 -22.45 11.14
CA GLN A 458 -11.33 -23.23 10.53
C GLN A 458 -10.91 -24.69 10.27
N ALA A 459 -11.92 -25.54 10.08
CA ALA A 459 -11.75 -26.91 9.64
C ALA A 459 -11.12 -27.01 8.23
N GLY A 460 -10.65 -28.20 7.86
CA GLY A 460 -9.97 -28.41 6.57
C GLY A 460 -8.48 -28.06 6.61
N ASP A 461 -7.87 -28.02 5.43
CA ASP A 461 -6.45 -27.69 5.30
C ASP A 461 -6.21 -26.19 5.49
N LYS A 462 -4.95 -25.85 5.78
CA LYS A 462 -4.45 -24.48 5.79
C LYS A 462 -2.95 -24.56 5.65
N TYR A 463 -2.40 -23.77 4.73
CA TYR A 463 -1.01 -23.89 4.31
C TYR A 463 -0.27 -22.57 4.51
N ALA A 464 1.01 -22.65 4.84
CA ALA A 464 1.91 -21.51 4.66
C ALA A 464 2.19 -21.32 3.16
N ILE A 465 2.41 -22.43 2.44
CA ILE A 465 2.64 -22.45 1.00
C ILE A 465 1.86 -23.55 0.30
N TYR A 466 1.08 -23.19 -0.71
CA TYR A 466 0.41 -24.11 -1.62
C TYR A 466 1.02 -23.97 -3.01
N ALA A 467 1.57 -25.05 -3.57
CA ALA A 467 2.06 -25.09 -4.93
C ALA A 467 1.34 -26.19 -5.73
N GLY A 468 0.40 -25.76 -6.57
CA GLY A 468 -0.14 -26.60 -7.65
C GLY A 468 0.81 -26.73 -8.83
N ALA A 469 1.77 -25.80 -8.97
CA ALA A 469 2.85 -25.87 -9.95
C ALA A 469 3.90 -26.93 -9.61
N ALA A 470 4.67 -27.35 -10.62
CA ALA A 470 5.82 -28.25 -10.44
C ALA A 470 6.98 -27.54 -9.73
N SER A 471 7.81 -28.27 -8.98
CA SER A 471 8.99 -27.69 -8.29
C SER A 471 9.99 -27.03 -9.25
N THR A 472 9.99 -27.41 -10.52
CA THR A 472 10.87 -26.85 -11.55
C THR A 472 10.57 -25.38 -11.89
N VAL A 473 9.45 -24.81 -11.45
CA VAL A 473 9.16 -23.38 -11.68
C VAL A 473 10.00 -22.45 -10.81
N PHE A 474 10.59 -22.97 -9.74
CA PHE A 474 11.43 -22.18 -8.84
C PHE A 474 12.87 -22.14 -9.36
N SER A 475 13.43 -20.95 -9.53
CA SER A 475 14.87 -20.77 -9.69
C SER A 475 15.56 -20.85 -8.33
N THR A 476 14.93 -20.28 -7.30
CA THR A 476 15.36 -20.38 -5.91
C THR A 476 14.15 -20.30 -4.99
N ILE A 477 14.13 -21.15 -3.97
CA ILE A 477 13.20 -21.05 -2.85
C ILE A 477 13.98 -21.38 -1.58
N ASN A 478 14.33 -20.38 -0.77
CA ASN A 478 15.14 -20.59 0.42
C ASN A 478 15.02 -19.42 1.41
N PHE A 479 15.49 -19.59 2.65
CA PHE A 479 15.46 -18.55 3.68
C PHE A 479 14.05 -17.98 3.90
N ASN A 480 13.01 -18.78 3.86
CA ASN A 480 11.65 -18.33 4.19
C ASN A 480 11.24 -18.90 5.55
N ASN A 481 10.41 -18.20 6.31
CA ASN A 481 9.71 -18.82 7.43
C ASN A 481 8.32 -19.25 6.97
N PHE A 482 8.00 -20.52 7.17
CA PHE A 482 6.67 -21.07 6.92
C PHE A 482 6.05 -21.42 8.25
N TYR A 483 4.84 -20.91 8.53
CA TYR A 483 4.07 -21.36 9.68
C TYR A 483 2.64 -21.64 9.26
N SER A 484 2.11 -22.78 9.72
CA SER A 484 0.69 -23.11 9.63
C SER A 484 0.22 -23.69 10.96
N SER A 485 -0.94 -23.25 11.44
CA SER A 485 -1.66 -23.90 12.54
C SER A 485 -2.33 -25.22 12.11
N GLY A 486 -2.22 -25.60 10.83
CA GLY A 486 -2.79 -26.84 10.29
C GLY A 486 -1.89 -28.04 10.46
N THR A 487 -2.43 -29.23 10.18
CA THR A 487 -1.65 -30.48 10.19
C THR A 487 -0.51 -30.47 9.17
N ASN A 488 -0.67 -29.69 8.09
CA ASN A 488 0.29 -29.61 6.99
C ASN A 488 0.85 -28.19 6.86
N LEU A 489 2.17 -28.10 6.72
CA LEU A 489 2.89 -26.84 6.51
C LEU A 489 2.70 -26.29 5.09
N GLY A 490 2.66 -27.19 4.09
CA GLY A 490 2.46 -26.80 2.70
C GLY A 490 1.96 -27.93 1.81
N TYR A 491 1.94 -27.68 0.50
CA TYR A 491 1.45 -28.61 -0.52
C TYR A 491 2.29 -28.49 -1.79
N ILE A 492 2.76 -29.61 -2.33
CA ILE A 492 3.44 -29.66 -3.65
C ILE A 492 3.43 -31.09 -4.20
N GLY A 493 3.40 -31.22 -5.54
CA GLY A 493 3.47 -32.52 -6.22
C GLY A 493 2.24 -33.39 -5.98
N GLY A 494 1.07 -32.77 -5.80
CA GLY A 494 -0.18 -33.48 -5.52
C GLY A 494 -0.37 -33.93 -4.07
N LEU A 495 0.56 -33.59 -3.17
CA LEU A 495 0.59 -34.11 -1.81
C LEU A 495 0.79 -32.98 -0.78
N ALA A 496 0.10 -33.10 0.35
CA ALA A 496 0.34 -32.28 1.51
C ALA A 496 1.69 -32.62 2.16
N LYS A 497 2.33 -31.62 2.77
CA LYS A 497 3.65 -31.67 3.38
C LYS A 497 3.52 -31.28 4.84
N ALA A 498 3.72 -32.23 5.75
CA ALA A 498 3.49 -32.04 7.18
C ALA A 498 4.57 -31.19 7.82
N THR A 499 5.82 -31.44 7.46
CA THR A 499 7.00 -30.89 8.14
C THR A 499 7.86 -30.03 7.22
N LEU A 500 8.81 -29.30 7.81
CA LEU A 500 9.83 -28.57 7.04
C LEU A 500 10.71 -29.52 6.19
N ALA A 501 10.98 -30.73 6.69
CA ALA A 501 11.71 -31.75 5.92
C ALA A 501 10.93 -32.18 4.67
N ASP A 502 9.60 -32.32 4.77
CA ASP A 502 8.75 -32.62 3.61
C ASP A 502 8.72 -31.47 2.60
N ILE A 503 8.75 -30.22 3.08
CA ILE A 503 8.89 -29.03 2.24
C ILE A 503 10.23 -29.04 1.50
N GLN A 504 11.33 -29.32 2.19
CA GLN A 504 12.66 -29.42 1.58
C GLN A 504 12.70 -30.51 0.50
N ALA A 505 12.20 -31.71 0.82
CA ALA A 505 12.15 -32.83 -0.12
C ALA A 505 11.22 -32.56 -1.32
N GLY A 506 10.05 -31.96 -1.08
CA GLY A 506 9.04 -31.72 -2.11
C GLY A 506 9.39 -30.59 -3.08
N PHE A 507 10.00 -29.51 -2.58
CA PHE A 507 10.39 -28.35 -3.40
C PHE A 507 11.81 -28.49 -3.97
N GLY A 508 12.68 -29.32 -3.38
CA GLY A 508 14.10 -29.41 -3.77
C GLY A 508 14.93 -28.19 -3.37
N GLY A 509 14.48 -27.42 -2.38
CA GLY A 509 15.11 -26.19 -1.87
C GLY A 509 14.88 -26.05 -0.36
N ASN A 510 14.73 -24.82 0.14
CA ASN A 510 14.36 -24.52 1.53
C ASN A 510 15.34 -24.99 2.60
N VAL A 511 16.62 -25.19 2.26
CA VAL A 511 17.67 -25.68 3.18
C VAL A 511 17.82 -24.79 4.42
N ASN A 512 17.73 -23.48 4.25
CA ASN A 512 17.85 -22.47 5.30
C ASN A 512 16.49 -21.84 5.68
N SER A 513 15.38 -22.40 5.18
CA SER A 513 14.05 -21.97 5.58
C SER A 513 13.74 -22.48 7.00
N LEU A 514 12.77 -21.85 7.66
CA LEU A 514 12.39 -22.11 9.05
C LEU A 514 10.91 -22.47 9.15
N ASN A 515 10.54 -23.11 10.26
CA ASN A 515 9.15 -23.36 10.65
C ASN A 515 8.92 -22.92 12.09
N LEU A 516 8.66 -21.62 12.27
CA LEU A 516 8.50 -20.98 13.57
C LEU A 516 7.26 -20.08 13.56
N LEU A 517 6.48 -20.08 14.64
CA LEU A 517 5.42 -19.09 14.85
C LEU A 517 6.07 -17.75 15.23
N PRO A 518 5.96 -16.70 14.40
CA PRO A 518 6.48 -15.40 14.78
C PRO A 518 5.61 -14.74 15.85
N VAL A 519 6.23 -13.98 16.74
CA VAL A 519 5.54 -13.14 17.73
C VAL A 519 5.53 -11.70 17.22
N PHE A 520 4.39 -11.19 16.80
CA PHE A 520 4.25 -9.79 16.38
C PHE A 520 4.06 -8.86 17.57
N VAL A 521 4.32 -7.55 17.40
CA VAL A 521 4.09 -6.52 18.42
C VAL A 521 2.60 -6.46 18.81
N SER A 522 1.69 -6.55 17.85
CA SER A 522 0.24 -6.66 18.10
C SER A 522 -0.50 -7.27 16.91
N ALA A 523 -1.83 -7.43 17.01
CA ALA A 523 -2.67 -7.92 15.91
C ALA A 523 -2.74 -6.98 14.69
N THR A 524 -2.35 -5.72 14.83
CA THR A 524 -2.36 -4.73 13.74
C THR A 524 -0.96 -4.18 13.43
N ASP A 525 0.04 -4.60 14.20
CA ASP A 525 1.43 -4.20 14.04
C ASP A 525 2.31 -5.43 13.82
N PHE A 526 2.66 -5.66 12.56
CA PHE A 526 3.40 -6.82 12.10
C PHE A 526 4.93 -6.65 12.18
N HIS A 527 5.45 -5.68 12.93
CA HIS A 527 6.83 -5.76 13.39
C HIS A 527 7.01 -6.99 14.28
N LEU A 528 8.15 -7.67 14.15
CA LEU A 528 8.51 -8.76 15.07
C LEU A 528 8.83 -8.18 16.45
N SER A 529 8.22 -8.75 17.49
CA SER A 529 8.53 -8.42 18.87
C SER A 529 9.98 -8.74 19.17
N ALA A 530 10.65 -7.87 19.94
CA ALA A 530 11.99 -8.13 20.43
C ALA A 530 12.06 -9.41 21.29
N THR A 531 10.96 -9.79 21.95
CA THR A 531 10.91 -11.03 22.76
C THR A 531 10.21 -12.15 21.98
N GLY A 532 10.77 -13.36 22.02
CA GLY A 532 10.16 -14.55 21.42
C GLY A 532 10.59 -14.88 19.99
N ASN A 533 11.37 -14.00 19.34
CA ASN A 533 11.80 -14.17 17.95
C ASN A 533 13.31 -14.37 17.75
N ALA A 534 14.07 -14.72 18.79
CA ALA A 534 15.52 -14.91 18.69
C ALA A 534 15.94 -15.96 17.63
N ALA A 535 15.08 -16.92 17.32
CA ALA A 535 15.32 -17.92 16.29
C ALA A 535 15.05 -17.44 14.85
N LEU A 536 14.37 -16.30 14.69
CA LEU A 536 14.10 -15.64 13.40
C LEU A 536 15.10 -14.51 13.09
N ASP A 537 15.81 -14.02 14.12
CA ASP A 537 16.74 -12.89 14.05
C ASP A 537 17.96 -13.22 13.17
N ASN A 538 18.27 -12.32 12.23
CA ASN A 538 19.39 -12.39 11.30
C ASN A 538 19.41 -13.70 10.47
N LYS A 539 18.24 -14.24 10.10
CA LYS A 539 18.11 -15.53 9.37
C LYS A 539 17.87 -15.41 7.86
N GLY A 540 17.81 -14.21 7.32
CA GLY A 540 17.71 -13.98 5.88
C GLY A 540 19.07 -14.04 5.17
N THR A 541 19.02 -13.80 3.86
CA THR A 541 20.19 -13.63 2.99
C THR A 541 20.07 -12.33 2.19
N PRO A 542 21.14 -11.53 2.00
CA PRO A 542 21.07 -10.29 1.23
C PRO A 542 20.59 -10.53 -0.20
N VAL A 543 19.77 -9.62 -0.71
CA VAL A 543 19.37 -9.56 -2.13
C VAL A 543 19.63 -8.14 -2.63
N ALA A 544 20.24 -8.00 -3.81
CA ALA A 544 20.72 -6.70 -4.28
C ALA A 544 19.57 -5.72 -4.59
N GLU A 545 18.40 -6.26 -4.94
CA GLU A 545 17.23 -5.47 -5.32
C GLU A 545 16.51 -4.81 -4.14
N VAL A 546 16.76 -5.24 -2.89
CA VAL A 546 16.05 -4.76 -1.70
C VAL A 546 17.05 -4.46 -0.58
N THR A 547 17.48 -3.20 -0.50
CA THR A 547 18.46 -2.71 0.49
C THR A 547 17.84 -2.03 1.70
N LEU A 548 16.56 -1.65 1.60
CA LEU A 548 15.78 -1.06 2.70
C LEU A 548 14.62 -1.98 3.07
N ASP A 549 14.25 -1.97 4.35
CA ASP A 549 13.02 -2.60 4.83
C ASP A 549 11.78 -1.70 4.60
N ALA A 550 10.60 -2.12 5.04
CA ALA A 550 9.35 -1.36 4.92
C ALA A 550 9.33 -0.05 5.74
N GLY A 551 10.13 0.04 6.80
CA GLY A 551 10.30 1.24 7.62
C GLY A 551 11.34 2.23 7.08
N GLY A 552 12.10 1.84 6.04
CA GLY A 552 13.21 2.61 5.49
C GLY A 552 14.55 2.36 6.18
N THR A 553 14.65 1.34 7.05
CA THR A 553 15.89 0.92 7.69
C THR A 553 16.75 0.15 6.69
N ILE A 554 18.06 0.40 6.69
CA ILE A 554 19.01 -0.37 5.88
C ILE A 554 19.04 -1.81 6.37
N ARG A 555 18.84 -2.76 5.46
CA ARG A 555 18.95 -4.18 5.76
C ARG A 555 20.38 -4.57 6.08
N ASN A 556 20.57 -5.47 7.05
CA ASN A 556 21.89 -6.00 7.33
C ASN A 556 22.50 -6.61 6.06
N VAL A 557 23.71 -6.16 5.71
CA VAL A 557 24.37 -6.49 4.44
C VAL A 557 24.92 -7.93 4.39
N LEU A 558 24.88 -8.66 5.50
CA LEU A 558 25.33 -10.06 5.60
C LEU A 558 24.18 -10.99 6.01
N THR A 559 23.39 -10.57 7.00
CA THR A 559 22.38 -11.41 7.66
C THR A 559 21.08 -10.63 7.90
N PRO A 560 20.37 -10.18 6.86
CA PRO A 560 19.13 -9.42 7.03
C PRO A 560 18.05 -10.26 7.71
N ASP A 561 17.02 -9.60 8.24
CA ASP A 561 15.87 -10.28 8.84
C ASP A 561 14.86 -10.77 7.82
N LEU A 562 14.15 -11.83 8.18
CA LEU A 562 13.01 -12.33 7.42
C LEU A 562 11.80 -11.40 7.55
N GLY A 563 11.03 -11.27 6.48
CA GLY A 563 9.85 -10.41 6.46
C GLY A 563 10.19 -8.95 6.27
N SER A 564 9.21 -8.09 6.52
CA SER A 564 9.20 -6.72 5.98
C SER A 564 10.00 -5.71 6.79
N PHE A 565 10.49 -6.07 7.98
CA PHE A 565 11.20 -5.17 8.88
C PHE A 565 12.46 -5.82 9.42
N GLU A 566 13.52 -5.03 9.57
CA GLU A 566 14.65 -5.40 10.43
C GLU A 566 14.23 -5.28 11.90
N PHE A 567 14.73 -6.16 12.75
CA PHE A 567 14.48 -6.13 14.18
C PHE A 567 15.74 -6.53 14.95
N THR A 568 15.66 -6.50 16.27
CA THR A 568 16.74 -6.97 17.13
C THR A 568 16.09 -7.76 18.25
N ALA A 569 16.42 -9.06 18.36
CA ALA A 569 15.90 -9.86 19.44
C ALA A 569 16.53 -9.46 20.78
N ALA A 570 15.70 -9.37 21.81
CA ALA A 570 16.15 -9.30 23.19
C ALA A 570 16.75 -10.66 23.57
N ILE A 571 18.07 -10.72 23.67
CA ILE A 571 18.74 -11.84 24.31
C ILE A 571 18.52 -11.74 25.83
N LEU A 572 17.77 -12.68 26.40
CA LEU A 572 17.74 -12.88 27.84
C LEU A 572 19.10 -13.43 28.26
N ALA A 573 20.06 -12.55 28.53
CA ALA A 573 21.29 -12.95 29.18
C ALA A 573 20.93 -13.50 30.57
N VAL A 574 21.33 -14.73 30.86
CA VAL A 574 21.39 -15.20 32.25
C VAL A 574 22.42 -14.29 32.91
N ASN A 575 21.97 -13.34 33.73
CA ASN A 575 22.84 -12.49 34.52
C ASN A 575 23.88 -13.40 35.20
N GLU A 576 25.18 -13.23 34.90
CA GLU A 576 26.30 -13.79 35.66
C GLU A 576 26.28 -13.22 37.09
N SER A 577 25.26 -13.56 37.85
CA SER A 577 25.09 -13.20 39.26
C SER A 577 26.04 -13.99 40.16
N ALA A 578 26.91 -14.82 39.56
CA ALA A 578 27.89 -15.67 40.23
C ALA A 578 29.24 -14.98 40.50
N LYS A 579 29.46 -13.72 40.08
CA LYS A 579 30.74 -12.99 40.30
C LYS A 579 30.65 -11.82 41.30
N LYS A 580 29.94 -11.98 42.41
CA LYS A 580 29.90 -10.97 43.49
C LYS A 580 30.25 -11.45 44.91
N ASN A 581 30.78 -12.66 45.06
CA ASN A 581 31.41 -13.11 46.31
C ASN A 581 32.89 -13.42 46.04
N SER A 582 33.75 -12.40 45.95
CA SER A 582 35.19 -12.61 45.78
C SER A 582 35.85 -12.88 47.14
N ILE A 583 36.06 -14.16 47.48
CA ILE A 583 36.91 -14.51 48.63
C ILE A 583 38.37 -14.24 48.26
N ASN A 584 39.01 -13.34 48.99
CA ASN A 584 40.42 -13.00 48.78
C ASN A 584 41.29 -13.77 49.78
N VAL A 585 42.31 -14.47 49.28
CA VAL A 585 43.23 -15.29 50.11
C VAL A 585 44.68 -14.93 49.83
N TYR A 586 45.47 -14.72 50.88
CA TYR A 586 46.88 -14.30 50.77
C TYR A 586 47.70 -14.61 52.03
N PRO A 587 49.03 -14.79 51.94
CA PRO A 587 49.78 -14.98 50.70
C PRO A 587 49.51 -16.37 50.10
N ASN A 588 49.52 -16.45 48.77
CA ASN A 588 49.54 -17.71 48.04
C ASN A 588 50.61 -17.59 46.94
N PRO A 589 51.79 -18.25 47.06
CA PRO A 589 52.12 -19.33 48.00
C PRO A 589 52.23 -18.91 49.48
N VAL A 590 51.78 -19.79 50.39
CA VAL A 590 51.81 -19.62 51.85
C VAL A 590 53.03 -20.29 52.48
N VAL A 591 53.60 -19.69 53.53
CA VAL A 591 54.64 -20.29 54.37
C VAL A 591 54.08 -20.64 55.75
N ASP A 592 53.61 -19.66 56.53
CA ASP A 592 53.13 -19.92 57.89
C ASP A 592 51.60 -19.82 57.99
N TYR A 593 51.03 -18.68 57.62
CA TYR A 593 49.59 -18.40 57.73
C TYR A 593 49.02 -17.94 56.41
N ILE A 594 47.82 -18.42 56.07
CA ILE A 594 47.00 -17.86 54.99
C ILE A 594 45.86 -17.05 55.57
N TYR A 595 45.75 -15.80 55.16
CA TYR A 595 44.70 -14.86 55.53
C TYR A 595 43.58 -14.89 54.50
N ILE A 596 42.34 -14.79 54.99
CA ILE A 596 41.11 -14.86 54.22
C ILE A 596 40.32 -13.59 54.52
N ASN A 597 39.91 -12.88 53.47
CA ASN A 597 39.06 -11.71 53.54
C ASN A 597 37.82 -11.93 52.66
N ASN A 598 36.64 -11.80 53.24
CA ASN A 598 35.37 -12.05 52.59
C ASN A 598 34.33 -10.98 52.95
N ASP A 599 33.40 -10.70 52.05
CA ASP A 599 32.34 -9.68 52.24
C ASP A 599 31.14 -10.18 53.07
N SER A 600 31.32 -11.32 53.75
CA SER A 600 30.34 -11.89 54.68
C SER A 600 31.03 -12.78 55.71
N ARG A 601 30.37 -12.99 56.84
CA ARG A 601 30.89 -13.81 57.94
C ARG A 601 31.26 -15.21 57.43
N ILE A 602 32.53 -15.56 57.64
CA ILE A 602 33.06 -16.89 57.39
C ILE A 602 32.67 -17.77 58.56
N LYS A 603 31.94 -18.85 58.30
CA LYS A 603 31.53 -19.83 59.32
C LYS A 603 32.70 -20.76 59.62
N GLU A 604 33.21 -21.40 58.57
CA GLU A 604 34.19 -22.46 58.67
C GLU A 604 35.15 -22.40 57.48
N VAL A 605 36.39 -22.80 57.73
CA VAL A 605 37.40 -23.02 56.70
C VAL A 605 37.98 -24.40 56.84
N GLU A 606 38.07 -25.12 55.73
CA GLU A 606 38.61 -26.46 55.65
C GLU A 606 39.78 -26.50 54.65
N VAL A 607 40.83 -27.23 54.98
CA VAL A 607 41.97 -27.45 54.08
C VAL A 607 42.09 -28.92 53.74
N TYR A 608 42.19 -29.21 52.45
CA TYR A 608 42.32 -30.56 51.91
C TYR A 608 43.65 -30.73 51.17
N ASN A 609 44.31 -31.88 51.34
CA ASN A 609 45.49 -32.23 50.54
C ASN A 609 45.08 -32.66 49.10
N ALA A 610 46.07 -32.89 48.23
CA ALA A 610 45.85 -33.29 46.85
C ALA A 610 45.08 -34.63 46.68
N SER A 611 45.07 -35.49 47.70
CA SER A 611 44.32 -36.75 47.73
C SER A 611 42.88 -36.57 48.24
N GLY A 612 42.45 -35.35 48.56
CA GLY A 612 41.11 -35.06 49.08
C GLY A 612 40.94 -35.34 50.58
N GLN A 613 42.02 -35.67 51.30
CA GLN A 613 41.97 -35.84 52.75
C GLN A 613 41.97 -34.47 53.44
N ARG A 614 41.04 -34.26 54.36
CA ARG A 614 40.97 -33.05 55.19
C ARG A 614 42.13 -33.02 56.18
N ILE A 615 42.93 -31.97 56.11
CA ILE A 615 44.12 -31.74 56.94
C ILE A 615 43.79 -30.87 58.14
N LEU A 616 42.86 -29.92 57.99
CA LEU A 616 42.42 -29.05 59.07
C LEU A 616 40.99 -28.57 58.84
N SER A 617 40.30 -28.21 59.92
CA SER A 617 39.07 -27.40 59.90
C SER A 617 39.11 -26.40 61.06
N GLU A 618 38.76 -25.14 60.79
CA GLU A 618 38.70 -24.05 61.76
C GLU A 618 37.41 -23.23 61.60
N THR A 619 36.80 -22.87 62.73
CA THR A 619 35.67 -21.93 62.78
C THR A 619 36.21 -20.51 62.97
N ILE A 620 35.80 -19.57 62.11
CA ILE A 620 36.31 -18.18 62.13
C ILE A 620 35.28 -17.21 62.72
N ASN A 621 34.00 -17.36 62.35
CA ASN A 621 32.88 -16.49 62.77
C ASN A 621 33.11 -14.97 62.59
N ALA A 622 33.90 -14.59 61.59
CA ALA A 622 34.19 -13.19 61.24
C ALA A 622 34.34 -13.05 59.71
N GLU A 623 34.30 -11.82 59.20
CA GLU A 623 34.53 -11.50 57.76
C GLU A 623 35.99 -11.72 57.34
N LYS A 624 36.90 -11.74 58.32
CA LYS A 624 38.33 -11.98 58.13
C LYS A 624 38.80 -13.07 59.08
N GLY A 625 39.75 -13.87 58.63
CA GLY A 625 40.45 -14.79 59.50
C GLY A 625 41.73 -15.32 58.89
N SER A 626 42.39 -16.22 59.61
CA SER A 626 43.65 -16.81 59.21
C SER A 626 43.66 -18.29 59.52
N VAL A 627 44.40 -19.05 58.71
CA VAL A 627 44.59 -20.48 58.87
C VAL A 627 46.08 -20.78 59.03
N ASP A 628 46.44 -21.56 60.06
CA ASP A 628 47.82 -21.97 60.34
C ASP A 628 48.23 -23.16 59.46
N MET A 629 49.18 -22.91 58.57
CA MET A 629 49.72 -23.88 57.62
C MET A 629 51.11 -24.40 58.00
N ARG A 630 51.68 -23.99 59.15
CA ARG A 630 53.06 -24.35 59.56
C ARG A 630 53.26 -25.86 59.71
N ARG A 631 52.21 -26.59 60.05
CA ARG A 631 52.23 -28.05 60.23
C ARG A 631 51.94 -28.83 58.95
N ALA A 632 51.60 -28.16 57.86
CA ALA A 632 51.33 -28.77 56.57
C ALA A 632 52.63 -28.94 55.75
N PRO A 633 52.92 -30.13 55.19
CA PRO A 633 54.05 -30.31 54.27
C PRO A 633 53.95 -29.42 53.02
N ALA A 634 55.09 -29.12 52.38
CA ALA A 634 55.11 -28.40 51.11
C ALA A 634 54.29 -29.14 50.04
N GLY A 635 53.44 -28.41 49.30
CA GLY A 635 52.52 -29.03 48.34
C GLY A 635 51.31 -28.17 47.97
N VAL A 636 50.42 -28.74 47.15
CA VAL A 636 49.17 -28.11 46.70
C VAL A 636 48.03 -28.55 47.62
N TYR A 637 47.22 -27.59 48.05
CA TYR A 637 46.05 -27.80 48.88
C TYR A 637 44.83 -27.09 48.29
N ILE A 638 43.64 -27.56 48.67
CA ILE A 638 42.38 -26.89 48.40
C ILE A 638 41.85 -26.30 49.72
N LEU A 639 41.69 -24.98 49.74
CA LEU A 639 41.07 -24.24 50.81
C LEU A 639 39.58 -24.06 50.48
N LYS A 640 38.70 -24.63 51.27
CA LYS A 640 37.25 -24.44 51.15
C LYS A 640 36.79 -23.48 52.24
N VAL A 641 36.22 -22.35 51.84
CA VAL A 641 35.71 -21.32 52.74
C VAL A 641 34.20 -21.34 52.70
N ASN A 642 33.56 -21.67 53.83
CA ASN A 642 32.12 -21.71 53.98
C ASN A 642 31.67 -20.41 54.66
N ALA A 643 31.02 -19.51 53.90
CA ALA A 643 30.51 -18.24 54.42
C ALA A 643 28.97 -18.21 54.45
N GLU A 644 28.40 -17.18 55.05
CA GLU A 644 26.94 -17.00 55.10
C GLU A 644 26.28 -16.91 53.73
N LYS A 645 26.94 -16.26 52.78
CA LYS A 645 26.42 -16.03 51.42
C LYS A 645 26.80 -17.13 50.43
N GLY A 646 27.42 -18.22 50.89
CA GLY A 646 27.83 -19.36 50.05
C GLY A 646 29.22 -19.89 50.39
N SER A 647 29.61 -20.98 49.72
CA SER A 647 30.93 -21.60 49.88
C SER A 647 31.75 -21.48 48.60
N GLN A 648 33.06 -21.28 48.72
CA GLN A 648 33.99 -21.25 47.59
C GLN A 648 35.24 -22.06 47.92
N SER A 649 35.77 -22.77 46.93
CA SER A 649 37.04 -23.50 47.03
C SER A 649 38.12 -22.80 46.22
N LEU A 650 39.29 -22.60 46.83
CA LEU A 650 40.45 -21.97 46.21
C LEU A 650 41.66 -22.89 46.30
N LYS A 651 42.49 -22.89 45.26
CA LYS A 651 43.78 -23.61 45.25
C LYS A 651 44.83 -22.79 45.97
N ILE A 652 45.53 -23.39 46.93
CA ILE A 652 46.64 -22.76 47.68
C ILE A 652 47.91 -23.62 47.54
N ILE A 653 49.08 -22.98 47.58
CA ILE A 653 50.38 -23.62 47.45
C ILE A 653 51.17 -23.38 48.74
N LYS A 654 51.53 -24.43 49.48
CA LYS A 654 52.43 -24.37 50.64
C LYS A 654 53.87 -24.54 50.18
N ARG A 655 54.74 -23.58 50.54
CA ARG A 655 56.19 -23.69 50.34
C ARG A 655 56.88 -24.42 51.48
#